data_AF-A0A954QLG6-F1
#
_entry.id   AF-A0A954QLG6-F1
#
_cell.length_a   1.000
_cell.length_b   1.000
_cell.length_c   1.000
_cell.angle_alpha   90.00
_cell.angle_beta   90.00
_cell.angle_gamma   90.00
#
_symmetry.space_group_name_H-M   'P 1'
#
loop_
_entity.id
_entity.type
_entity.pdbx_description
1 polymer ?
#
loop_
_entity_poly.entity_id
_entity_poly.type
_entity_poly.pdbx_seq_one_letter_code
_entity_poly.pdbx_strand_id
1 'polypeptide(L)'
;KRSMPQVETLKDWFEPVVGHAFEIHPTETRLGRCGQIQVNSIGRLRAPLNDDTTLRMELDHHNRVRIHVYCGTVGVTLAYYEHHQYCWAAYATMRKPKEVLPSHAALTSTDGARARRSEVRYGGPLELRYRDGEVILSRGEIALVRAPLPGPPNDVYFQGQVAFPGLELVRTHGFPAVEDSLPLVWESDRPVELEWDKQLAAGAWTETLPDGGMALVAAQPKEKSHVTTPLRPDGICLATMELRDVSPGTGVFFQSTNGRRNEILRFVRNPHSGRTCLVLRGNDDAHEHPCRRLEEDVEPCVGQTVWLRMLFGCATWRWWISVDGRHWAESDLGWWNMPGDIASIGVQHVANRENTRIEVHTVQVRRLDALSSLASDELLTRARAAYDLPNLPAWLDAIEPHKPAGVNNMEWRRACAVKTLSVGATRDLSHALLSWLLDDAAERDLPIERQLQLLNEAALIYDVRDDLNLLTQFFGRYHSLGAASLSEGRRPFSTILESMLTAPVASQQAMRLAEQSLMRGELLQLLDGRRWGEALAFADRLRFLHFDEQFPLVDWAEATARREISTAGHLTAEEDAASLDVPVTTVTRLKEDWQHPYVETLNKSTYNMLHELQALLDSGANEDAAKLLTAIEPGSWDGVAPAPSDSRLLVSLPTALRTALRENSELREIVRAEYATLARLRIRQAIQRGDPEAVRLAAVQFEPTDVVAEAYRWLGDRALDSGWFGQAQAWYELERDADLAGNASGVQARLRLVAALQGRTLGEAVTAPVAFGDALMAPAEFEAMIADLVTHRSAASDGGAAPSDSRPSTQVERIPLQDVEALQVNVRGRLEGQLGEDPRREMTRHVRTHAIDWPGRQMATLLDGDTLFVSNRFQLAAYDSQSGQRRWATSAPPNRKMQFAQAWTNIAMRPTPRGDSLFVRMLYGEQPCLTCVNRADGTFRWVSELPDSEAIVSDPLWLHNQLVVLTAERSDQQATVLRISRLDSATGEVVDRLPLAYLRDSWWQRRNASVTQLKDGLLVTLSGAVIRCDDQGEIRWVRKQVVLPTEEDNEWVKQHFQPPFVLGDLAIIVQPGVATVDAVELESGRLRWSRLMPDVERLLGAAHGRLIVESRDGFEALDLGDGGSEWRYGNSNSDSRLMAALMDDQSILFSRRNDKAAPRAKAQVELIWLDTVSGAERKRLSLESLEETELRFGPFIPQAEKIWAFFGHSHADPTRELLELSR
;
A
#
# COMPACT_ATOMS: atom_id res chain seq x y z
N LYS A 1 25.33 -5.94 -18.85
CA LYS A 1 25.50 -4.65 -19.55
C LYS A 1 25.94 -4.92 -20.99
N ARG A 2 25.06 -4.77 -21.98
CA ARG A 2 25.45 -4.81 -23.40
C ARG A 2 26.25 -3.53 -23.73
N SER A 3 27.21 -3.61 -24.64
CA SER A 3 27.97 -2.45 -25.11
C SER A 3 27.05 -1.51 -25.90
N MET A 4 27.09 -0.21 -25.60
CA MET A 4 26.30 0.79 -26.33
C MET A 4 26.73 0.87 -27.80
N PRO A 5 25.79 0.97 -28.76
CA PRO A 5 26.10 1.12 -30.18
C PRO A 5 27.06 2.29 -30.42
N GLN A 6 28.23 2.00 -30.98
CA GLN A 6 29.21 3.01 -31.37
C GLN A 6 29.02 3.42 -32.84
N VAL A 7 29.79 4.41 -33.30
CA VAL A 7 29.74 4.90 -34.70
C VAL A 7 29.82 3.76 -35.71
N GLU A 8 30.77 2.84 -35.55
CA GLU A 8 30.94 1.71 -36.48
C GLU A 8 29.76 0.75 -36.40
N THR A 9 29.23 0.48 -35.20
CA THR A 9 28.01 -0.33 -35.04
C THR A 9 26.85 0.28 -35.83
N LEU A 10 26.62 1.60 -35.73
CA LEU A 10 25.53 2.24 -36.47
C LEU A 10 25.71 2.20 -37.99
N LYS A 11 26.94 2.15 -38.51
CA LYS A 11 27.19 1.95 -39.96
C LYS A 11 26.82 0.54 -40.43
N ASP A 12 26.81 -0.46 -39.53
CA ASP A 12 26.30 -1.80 -39.83
C ASP A 12 24.77 -1.84 -39.85
N TRP A 13 24.10 -0.92 -39.14
CA TRP A 13 22.64 -0.82 -39.11
C TRP A 13 22.06 0.05 -40.22
N PHE A 14 22.79 1.09 -40.62
CA PHE A 14 22.31 2.12 -41.53
C PHE A 14 23.20 2.25 -42.77
N GLU A 15 22.58 2.49 -43.92
CA GLU A 15 23.26 2.80 -45.17
C GLU A 15 22.98 4.22 -45.66
N PRO A 16 23.96 4.86 -46.33
CA PRO A 16 23.77 6.19 -46.89
C PRO A 16 22.72 6.18 -48.01
N VAL A 17 21.94 7.25 -48.07
CA VAL A 17 20.92 7.45 -49.10
C VAL A 17 21.47 8.37 -50.18
N VAL A 18 21.36 7.95 -51.45
CA VAL A 18 21.83 8.74 -52.59
C VAL A 18 21.15 10.11 -52.61
N GLY A 19 21.95 11.18 -52.68
CA GLY A 19 21.45 12.56 -52.72
C GLY A 19 21.15 13.19 -51.35
N HIS A 20 21.40 12.49 -50.25
CA HIS A 20 21.22 12.99 -48.89
C HIS A 20 22.51 12.85 -48.06
N ALA A 21 22.73 13.79 -47.12
CA ALA A 21 23.83 13.68 -46.17
C ALA A 21 23.59 12.51 -45.21
N PHE A 22 24.65 11.81 -44.84
CA PHE A 22 24.60 10.74 -43.84
C PHE A 22 25.90 10.75 -43.02
N GLU A 23 25.84 11.39 -41.86
CA GLU A 23 26.96 11.53 -40.93
C GLU A 23 26.62 10.93 -39.57
N ILE A 24 27.52 10.08 -39.05
CA ILE A 24 27.42 9.49 -37.72
C ILE A 24 28.62 9.95 -36.89
N HIS A 25 28.37 10.48 -35.70
CA HIS A 25 29.39 10.95 -34.78
C HIS A 25 29.24 10.32 -33.39
N PRO A 26 30.32 10.21 -32.60
CA PRO A 26 30.20 9.88 -31.20
C PRO A 26 29.56 11.05 -30.45
N THR A 27 28.67 10.75 -29.51
CA THR A 27 28.03 11.74 -28.63
C THR A 27 27.98 11.21 -27.21
N GLU A 28 27.95 12.12 -26.23
CA GLU A 28 27.73 11.76 -24.84
C GLU A 28 26.24 11.90 -24.53
N THR A 29 25.63 10.85 -23.98
CA THR A 29 24.24 10.85 -23.52
C THR A 29 24.21 10.65 -22.02
N ARG A 30 23.04 10.82 -21.39
CA ARG A 30 22.88 10.52 -19.96
C ARG A 30 23.11 9.05 -19.60
N LEU A 31 23.03 8.15 -20.58
CA LEU A 31 23.28 6.72 -20.42
C LEU A 31 24.74 6.36 -20.67
N GLY A 32 25.48 7.20 -21.39
CA GLY A 32 26.89 7.05 -21.73
C GLY A 32 27.20 7.41 -23.18
N ARG A 33 28.45 7.15 -23.60
CA ARG A 33 28.91 7.45 -24.95
C ARG A 33 28.37 6.47 -25.99
N CYS A 34 27.69 6.97 -27.03
CA CYS A 34 27.15 6.16 -28.13
C CYS A 34 27.29 6.88 -29.49
N GLY A 35 26.87 6.23 -30.57
CA GLY A 35 26.73 6.83 -31.89
C GLY A 35 25.46 7.67 -32.03
N GLN A 36 25.54 8.71 -32.87
CA GLN A 36 24.44 9.62 -33.18
C GLN A 36 24.42 9.95 -34.68
N ILE A 37 23.23 9.91 -35.29
CA ILE A 37 22.97 10.50 -36.61
C ILE A 37 22.87 12.02 -36.46
N GLN A 38 23.60 12.77 -37.28
CA GLN A 38 23.66 14.23 -37.21
C GLN A 38 22.39 14.93 -37.71
N VAL A 39 22.24 16.19 -37.31
CA VAL A 39 21.20 17.08 -37.83
C VAL A 39 21.24 17.09 -39.37
N ASN A 40 20.07 17.06 -40.01
CA ASN A 40 19.90 17.02 -41.47
C ASN A 40 20.45 15.77 -42.19
N SER A 41 20.86 14.73 -41.47
CA SER A 41 21.24 13.44 -42.08
C SER A 41 20.03 12.53 -42.27
N ILE A 42 20.12 11.63 -43.26
CA ILE A 42 19.16 10.56 -43.51
C ILE A 42 19.88 9.23 -43.70
N GLY A 43 19.57 8.25 -42.85
CA GLY A 43 20.07 6.87 -42.97
C GLY A 43 18.94 5.90 -43.30
N ARG A 44 19.19 4.94 -44.20
CA ARG A 44 18.27 3.83 -44.48
C ARG A 44 18.62 2.63 -43.60
N LEU A 45 17.64 2.10 -42.88
CA LEU A 45 17.81 0.90 -42.07
C LEU A 45 18.07 -0.30 -42.99
N ARG A 46 19.13 -1.06 -42.74
CA ARG A 46 19.47 -2.27 -43.50
C ARG A 46 18.60 -3.46 -43.11
N ALA A 47 18.21 -3.54 -41.85
CA ALA A 47 17.41 -4.62 -41.31
C ALA A 47 15.97 -4.58 -41.86
N PRO A 48 15.42 -5.69 -42.39
CA PRO A 48 14.04 -5.74 -42.84
C PRO A 48 13.09 -5.76 -41.63
N LEU A 49 12.06 -4.92 -41.68
CA LEU A 49 10.97 -4.92 -40.70
C LEU A 49 9.82 -5.79 -41.23
N ASN A 50 9.97 -7.11 -41.09
CA ASN A 50 8.94 -8.09 -41.43
C ASN A 50 7.87 -8.15 -40.34
N ASP A 51 6.77 -8.83 -40.65
CA ASP A 51 5.64 -9.01 -39.73
C ASP A 51 6.11 -9.53 -38.36
N ASP A 52 6.92 -10.58 -38.31
CA ASP A 52 7.38 -11.20 -37.06
C ASP A 52 8.63 -10.56 -36.40
N THR A 53 9.02 -9.36 -36.85
CA THR A 53 10.21 -8.65 -36.31
C THR A 53 9.83 -7.34 -35.64
N THR A 54 10.54 -7.02 -34.57
CA THR A 54 10.42 -5.75 -33.85
C THR A 54 11.80 -5.10 -33.77
N LEU A 55 11.89 -3.84 -34.18
CA LEU A 55 13.06 -2.99 -33.96
C LEU A 55 12.93 -2.33 -32.58
N ARG A 56 13.72 -2.80 -31.62
CA ARG A 56 13.82 -2.22 -30.29
C ARG A 56 14.93 -1.16 -30.29
N MET A 57 14.58 0.05 -29.91
CA MET A 57 15.48 1.21 -29.94
C MET A 57 15.36 2.00 -28.64
N GLU A 58 16.48 2.37 -28.05
CA GLU A 58 16.53 3.39 -27.01
C GLU A 58 17.09 4.66 -27.64
N LEU A 59 16.39 5.79 -27.45
CA LEU A 59 16.66 7.04 -28.16
C LEU A 59 17.04 8.15 -27.17
N ASP A 60 18.02 8.97 -27.56
CA ASP A 60 18.34 10.25 -26.92
C ASP A 60 18.57 11.33 -27.99
N HIS A 61 18.55 12.61 -27.61
CA HIS A 61 18.72 13.75 -28.53
C HIS A 61 17.81 13.68 -29.77
N HIS A 62 16.57 13.19 -29.63
CA HIS A 62 15.69 12.79 -30.72
C HIS A 62 14.56 13.79 -31.02
N ASN A 63 14.70 15.05 -30.59
CA ASN A 63 13.70 16.08 -30.89
C ASN A 63 13.60 16.29 -32.41
N ARG A 64 12.37 16.26 -32.95
CA ARG A 64 12.05 16.34 -34.38
C ARG A 64 12.65 15.21 -35.23
N VAL A 65 13.02 14.08 -34.61
CA VAL A 65 13.35 12.87 -35.35
C VAL A 65 12.13 12.43 -36.15
N ARG A 66 12.38 11.95 -37.37
CA ARG A 66 11.36 11.40 -38.25
C ARG A 66 11.77 10.02 -38.73
N ILE A 67 10.82 9.09 -38.67
CA ILE A 67 10.99 7.72 -39.15
C ILE A 67 10.01 7.51 -40.31
N HIS A 68 10.53 7.34 -41.52
CA HIS A 68 9.72 7.10 -42.72
C HIS A 68 9.71 5.61 -43.04
N VAL A 69 8.54 4.99 -43.06
CA VAL A 69 8.32 3.57 -43.30
C VAL A 69 7.49 3.41 -44.57
N TYR A 70 8.03 2.81 -45.64
CA TYR A 70 7.35 2.74 -46.95
C TYR A 70 7.13 1.31 -47.44
N CYS A 71 5.93 1.06 -47.98
CA CYS A 71 5.59 -0.06 -48.85
C CYS A 71 5.41 0.49 -50.28
N GLY A 72 6.43 0.35 -51.13
CA GLY A 72 6.43 0.97 -52.46
C GLY A 72 6.43 2.50 -52.38
N THR A 73 5.37 3.16 -52.84
CA THR A 73 5.21 4.62 -52.79
C THR A 73 4.30 5.10 -51.66
N VAL A 74 3.61 4.19 -50.97
CA VAL A 74 2.76 4.49 -49.82
C VAL A 74 3.57 4.26 -48.55
N GLY A 75 3.40 5.09 -47.53
CA GLY A 75 4.15 4.97 -46.30
C GLY A 75 3.48 5.61 -45.09
N VAL A 76 4.20 5.51 -43.97
CA VAL A 76 3.90 6.15 -42.70
C VAL A 76 5.13 6.96 -42.31
N THR A 77 4.93 8.20 -41.86
CA THR A 77 5.98 9.00 -41.21
C THR A 77 5.63 9.18 -39.75
N LEU A 78 6.48 8.67 -38.87
CA LEU A 78 6.43 8.92 -37.43
C LEU A 78 7.29 10.14 -37.12
N ALA A 79 6.79 11.07 -36.32
CA ALA A 79 7.50 12.29 -35.94
C ALA A 79 7.37 12.55 -34.44
N TYR A 80 8.45 12.96 -33.79
CA TYR A 80 8.47 13.31 -32.36
C TYR A 80 8.59 14.82 -32.15
N TYR A 81 7.72 15.39 -31.30
CA TYR A 81 7.64 16.82 -31.03
C TYR A 81 7.73 17.11 -29.52
N GLU A 82 8.89 17.58 -29.08
CA GLU A 82 9.13 17.90 -27.66
C GLU A 82 8.23 19.06 -27.17
N HIS A 83 8.10 20.12 -27.98
CA HIS A 83 7.30 21.31 -27.63
C HIS A 83 5.79 21.08 -27.67
N HIS A 84 5.34 19.98 -28.26
CA HIS A 84 3.95 19.57 -28.30
C HIS A 84 3.69 18.50 -27.23
N GLN A 85 3.99 18.82 -25.97
CA GLN A 85 3.82 17.90 -24.84
C GLN A 85 4.56 16.56 -24.96
N TYR A 86 5.75 16.54 -25.61
CA TYR A 86 6.50 15.30 -25.84
C TYR A 86 5.73 14.27 -26.69
N CYS A 87 5.00 14.73 -27.71
CA CYS A 87 4.08 13.93 -28.51
C CYS A 87 4.77 13.19 -29.68
N TRP A 88 4.44 11.92 -29.87
CA TRP A 88 4.58 11.23 -31.15
C TRP A 88 3.34 11.40 -32.03
N ALA A 89 3.56 11.71 -33.31
CA ALA A 89 2.51 11.75 -34.33
C ALA A 89 2.87 10.83 -35.50
N ALA A 90 1.85 10.24 -36.11
CA ALA A 90 1.96 9.42 -37.30
C ALA A 90 1.16 10.03 -38.45
N TYR A 91 1.80 10.12 -39.61
CA TYR A 91 1.21 10.63 -40.84
C TYR A 91 1.18 9.52 -41.89
N ALA A 92 0.03 9.27 -42.51
CA ALA A 92 -0.02 8.53 -43.76
C ALA A 92 0.63 9.37 -44.87
N THR A 93 1.60 8.82 -45.57
CA THR A 93 2.41 9.55 -46.55
C THR A 93 2.46 8.87 -47.91
N MET A 94 2.69 9.68 -48.95
CA MET A 94 3.01 9.20 -50.29
C MET A 94 4.26 9.90 -50.82
N ARG A 95 5.18 9.13 -51.39
CA ARG A 95 6.40 9.63 -52.03
C ARG A 95 6.34 9.46 -53.55
N LYS A 96 7.08 10.30 -54.28
CA LYS A 96 7.32 10.04 -55.70
C LYS A 96 8.26 8.83 -55.85
N PRO A 97 8.20 8.09 -56.98
CA PRO A 97 9.11 6.98 -57.22
C PRO A 97 10.57 7.40 -57.03
N LYS A 98 11.33 6.61 -56.25
CA LYS A 98 12.76 6.81 -55.93
C LYS A 98 13.09 8.02 -55.04
N GLU A 99 12.13 8.85 -54.66
CA GLU A 99 12.35 9.87 -53.63
C GLU A 99 12.32 9.22 -52.23
N VAL A 100 12.91 9.87 -51.24
CA VAL A 100 12.92 9.38 -49.84
C VAL A 100 11.93 10.15 -48.97
N LEU A 101 11.82 11.46 -49.22
CA LEU A 101 10.94 12.35 -48.49
C LEU A 101 9.50 12.26 -49.03
N PRO A 102 8.49 12.41 -48.16
CA PRO A 102 7.10 12.36 -48.58
C PRO A 102 6.73 13.62 -49.37
N SER A 103 5.96 13.42 -50.44
CA SER A 103 5.34 14.50 -51.23
C SER A 103 3.96 14.90 -50.70
N HIS A 104 3.26 13.94 -50.08
CA HIS A 104 1.96 14.12 -49.46
C HIS A 104 1.99 13.53 -48.05
N ALA A 105 1.26 14.15 -47.13
CA ALA A 105 1.09 13.70 -45.76
C ALA A 105 -0.34 14.03 -45.31
N ALA A 106 -0.93 13.12 -44.53
CA ALA A 106 -2.17 13.33 -43.81
C ALA A 106 -1.97 12.81 -42.38
N LEU A 107 -2.36 13.60 -41.38
CA LEU A 107 -2.25 13.21 -39.98
C LEU A 107 -3.22 12.05 -39.71
N THR A 108 -2.70 10.98 -39.12
CA THR A 108 -3.44 9.72 -38.91
C THR A 108 -3.58 9.39 -37.43
N SER A 109 -2.52 9.53 -36.63
CA SER A 109 -2.57 9.23 -35.20
C SER A 109 -1.65 10.14 -34.40
N THR A 110 -2.01 10.40 -33.15
CA THR A 110 -1.17 11.05 -32.13
C THR A 110 -1.19 10.22 -30.87
N ASP A 111 -0.17 10.35 -30.03
CA ASP A 111 -0.07 9.53 -28.82
C ASP A 111 -1.01 9.91 -27.67
N GLY A 112 -1.78 10.99 -27.78
CA GLY A 112 -2.72 11.42 -26.74
C GLY A 112 -2.03 11.70 -25.40
N ALA A 113 -0.78 12.18 -25.44
CA ALA A 113 0.13 12.39 -24.31
C ALA A 113 0.56 11.12 -23.57
N ARG A 114 0.40 9.92 -24.17
CA ARG A 114 0.89 8.66 -23.60
C ARG A 114 2.41 8.68 -23.41
N ALA A 115 3.17 9.20 -24.37
CA ALA A 115 4.62 9.28 -24.25
C ALA A 115 5.08 10.12 -23.04
N ARG A 116 4.32 11.16 -22.71
CA ARG A 116 4.54 11.97 -21.51
C ARG A 116 4.20 11.20 -20.23
N ARG A 117 3.03 10.54 -20.18
CA ARG A 117 2.56 9.76 -19.02
C ARG A 117 3.44 8.54 -18.72
N SER A 118 3.97 7.90 -19.78
CA SER A 118 4.90 6.77 -19.68
C SER A 118 6.36 7.20 -19.67
N GLU A 119 6.67 8.49 -19.44
CA GLU A 119 8.03 9.00 -19.20
C GLU A 119 9.08 8.72 -20.30
N VAL A 120 8.70 8.78 -21.59
CA VAL A 120 9.61 8.55 -22.74
C VAL A 120 10.77 9.55 -22.77
N ARG A 121 10.56 10.76 -22.24
CA ARG A 121 11.61 11.80 -22.15
C ARG A 121 12.78 11.40 -21.25
N TYR A 122 12.56 10.50 -20.29
CA TYR A 122 13.61 9.90 -19.46
C TYR A 122 14.10 8.57 -20.06
N GLY A 123 13.91 8.35 -21.38
CA GLY A 123 14.39 7.22 -22.19
C GLY A 123 13.75 5.88 -21.84
N GLY A 124 14.52 4.78 -21.97
CA GLY A 124 13.98 3.42 -22.04
C GLY A 124 13.67 2.99 -23.49
N PRO A 125 13.45 1.68 -23.71
CA PRO A 125 13.28 1.14 -25.06
C PRO A 125 11.89 1.46 -25.64
N LEU A 126 11.91 1.89 -26.89
CA LEU A 126 10.77 1.98 -27.81
C LEU A 126 10.81 0.81 -28.78
N GLU A 127 9.64 0.32 -29.18
CA GLU A 127 9.50 -0.80 -30.09
C GLU A 127 8.72 -0.35 -31.33
N LEU A 128 9.39 -0.40 -32.48
CA LEU A 128 8.81 -0.17 -33.80
C LEU A 128 8.59 -1.52 -34.50
N ARG A 129 7.37 -1.76 -34.96
CA ARG A 129 6.98 -3.00 -35.64
C ARG A 129 6.04 -2.71 -36.81
N TYR A 130 6.04 -3.61 -37.79
CA TYR A 130 4.97 -3.73 -38.77
C TYR A 130 4.19 -5.00 -38.43
N ARG A 131 2.87 -4.90 -38.27
CA ARG A 131 2.01 -6.04 -37.93
C ARG A 131 0.60 -5.82 -38.44
N ASP A 132 -0.02 -6.85 -39.00
CA ASP A 132 -1.44 -6.84 -39.40
C ASP A 132 -1.85 -5.62 -40.24
N GLY A 133 -0.95 -5.16 -41.12
CA GLY A 133 -1.19 -4.00 -41.98
C GLY A 133 -1.02 -2.64 -41.28
N GLU A 134 -0.30 -2.59 -40.15
CA GLU A 134 -0.09 -1.38 -39.37
C GLU A 134 1.39 -1.20 -38.99
N VAL A 135 1.84 0.05 -38.94
CA VAL A 135 3.07 0.44 -38.26
C VAL A 135 2.71 0.85 -36.85
N ILE A 136 3.34 0.20 -35.87
CA ILE A 136 3.07 0.42 -34.45
C ILE A 136 4.36 0.89 -33.78
N LEU A 137 4.30 2.05 -33.13
CA LEU A 137 5.31 2.50 -32.20
C LEU A 137 4.76 2.36 -30.78
N SER A 138 5.51 1.68 -29.93
CA SER A 138 5.06 1.29 -28.60
C SER A 138 6.16 1.42 -27.55
N ARG A 139 5.76 1.58 -26.30
CA ARG A 139 6.60 1.41 -25.12
C ARG A 139 6.06 0.23 -24.32
N GLY A 140 6.60 -0.95 -24.58
CA GLY A 140 6.08 -2.21 -24.02
C GLY A 140 4.64 -2.42 -24.48
N GLU A 141 3.73 -2.65 -23.53
CA GLU A 141 2.29 -2.82 -23.81
C GLU A 141 1.56 -1.50 -24.14
N ILE A 142 2.22 -0.34 -24.02
CA ILE A 142 1.60 0.96 -24.29
C ILE A 142 1.83 1.32 -25.75
N ALA A 143 0.79 1.19 -26.58
CA ALA A 143 0.82 1.72 -27.95
C ALA A 143 0.88 3.25 -27.91
N LEU A 144 1.96 3.85 -28.43
CA LEU A 144 2.09 5.29 -28.54
C LEU A 144 1.34 5.77 -29.78
N VAL A 145 1.71 5.28 -30.96
CA VAL A 145 1.01 5.59 -32.23
C VAL A 145 0.87 4.34 -33.09
N ARG A 146 -0.24 4.29 -33.82
CA ARG A 146 -0.59 3.23 -34.78
C ARG A 146 -1.02 3.89 -36.08
N ALA A 147 -0.60 3.36 -37.22
CA ALA A 147 -0.97 3.89 -38.53
C ALA A 147 -1.02 2.79 -39.60
N PRO A 148 -1.93 2.88 -40.58
CA PRO A 148 -2.11 1.85 -41.59
C PRO A 148 -0.97 1.85 -42.62
N LEU A 149 -0.51 0.66 -43.00
CA LEU A 149 0.43 0.42 -44.08
C LEU A 149 -0.02 -0.83 -44.87
N PRO A 150 -0.22 -0.74 -46.20
CA PRO A 150 -0.91 -1.78 -46.98
C PRO A 150 -0.15 -3.11 -47.11
N GLY A 151 1.12 -3.14 -46.74
CA GLY A 151 1.98 -4.31 -46.85
C GLY A 151 3.30 -4.12 -46.10
N PRO A 152 4.12 -5.17 -45.98
CA PRO A 152 5.39 -5.08 -45.28
C PRO A 152 6.28 -3.98 -45.89
N PRO A 153 7.00 -3.21 -45.07
CA PRO A 153 7.82 -2.12 -45.55
C PRO A 153 9.06 -2.62 -46.31
N ASN A 154 9.33 -1.99 -47.45
CA ASN A 154 10.52 -2.24 -48.27
C ASN A 154 11.64 -1.25 -47.92
N ASP A 155 11.30 -0.10 -47.33
CA ASP A 155 12.24 0.95 -46.95
C ASP A 155 11.86 1.56 -45.61
N VAL A 156 12.86 1.71 -44.72
CA VAL A 156 12.74 2.43 -43.46
C VAL A 156 13.88 3.45 -43.37
N TYR A 157 13.56 4.73 -43.20
CA TYR A 157 14.53 5.82 -43.12
C TYR A 157 14.44 6.57 -41.80
N PHE A 158 15.59 6.87 -41.20
CA PHE A 158 15.70 7.75 -40.05
C PHE A 158 16.24 9.10 -40.50
N GLN A 159 15.49 10.17 -40.22
CA GLN A 159 15.82 11.54 -40.55
C GLN A 159 15.93 12.39 -39.28
N GLY A 160 16.97 13.21 -39.23
CA GLY A 160 17.18 14.18 -38.15
C GLY A 160 18.24 13.75 -37.15
N GLN A 161 18.34 14.50 -36.07
CA GLN A 161 19.30 14.23 -35.00
C GLN A 161 18.74 13.16 -34.07
N VAL A 162 19.48 12.07 -33.85
CA VAL A 162 19.08 10.99 -32.93
C VAL A 162 20.30 10.17 -32.49
N ALA A 163 20.44 9.99 -31.18
CA ALA A 163 21.43 9.12 -30.56
C ALA A 163 20.81 7.77 -30.19
N PHE A 164 21.59 6.70 -30.30
CA PHE A 164 21.14 5.33 -30.01
C PHE A 164 21.93 4.70 -28.85
N PRO A 165 21.53 4.94 -27.59
CA PRO A 165 22.05 4.18 -26.45
C PRO A 165 21.81 2.66 -26.55
N GLY A 166 20.76 2.24 -27.25
CA GLY A 166 20.42 0.84 -27.50
C GLY A 166 19.73 0.64 -28.84
N LEU A 167 20.08 -0.44 -29.55
CA LEU A 167 19.50 -0.80 -30.84
C LEU A 167 19.57 -2.32 -31.05
N GLU A 168 18.43 -2.95 -31.27
CA GLU A 168 18.32 -4.41 -31.45
C GLU A 168 17.15 -4.75 -32.37
N LEU A 169 17.27 -5.86 -33.11
CA LEU A 169 16.19 -6.45 -33.88
C LEU A 169 15.85 -7.81 -33.26
N VAL A 170 14.63 -7.96 -32.80
CA VAL A 170 14.15 -9.17 -32.13
C VAL A 170 12.97 -9.79 -32.87
N ARG A 171 12.80 -11.10 -32.77
CA ARG A 171 11.58 -11.79 -33.22
C ARG A 171 10.54 -11.72 -32.10
N THR A 172 9.31 -11.36 -32.43
CA THR A 172 8.23 -11.20 -31.44
C THR A 172 6.93 -11.78 -31.98
N HIS A 173 6.17 -12.47 -31.12
CA HIS A 173 4.87 -13.04 -31.45
C HIS A 173 3.69 -12.21 -30.89
N GLY A 174 3.90 -11.42 -29.83
CA GLY A 174 2.89 -10.55 -29.22
C GLY A 174 3.11 -9.06 -29.51
N PHE A 175 2.04 -8.26 -29.40
CA PHE A 175 2.05 -6.80 -29.54
C PHE A 175 0.84 -6.18 -28.83
N PRO A 176 0.88 -4.87 -28.53
CA PRO A 176 -0.22 -4.20 -27.83
C PRO A 176 -1.58 -4.38 -28.52
N ALA A 177 -2.59 -4.73 -27.72
CA ALA A 177 -3.96 -4.90 -28.17
C ALA A 177 -4.51 -3.62 -28.83
N VAL A 178 -5.47 -3.81 -29.73
CA VAL A 178 -6.23 -2.69 -30.31
C VAL A 178 -7.18 -2.15 -29.25
N GLU A 179 -7.28 -0.83 -29.12
CA GLU A 179 -8.28 -0.23 -28.23
C GLU A 179 -9.70 -0.59 -28.67
N ASP A 180 -10.53 -1.01 -27.71
CA ASP A 180 -11.94 -1.29 -27.97
C ASP A 180 -12.66 -0.02 -28.45
N SER A 181 -13.43 -0.15 -29.53
CA SER A 181 -14.26 0.96 -29.99
C SER A 181 -15.49 1.12 -29.13
N LEU A 182 -15.85 2.37 -28.79
CA LEU A 182 -17.13 2.67 -28.13
C LEU A 182 -18.32 2.08 -28.89
N PRO A 183 -19.40 1.61 -28.21
CA PRO A 183 -20.55 1.02 -28.86
C PRO A 183 -21.18 1.93 -29.92
N LEU A 184 -21.38 1.40 -31.13
CA LEU A 184 -22.12 2.06 -32.21
C LEU A 184 -23.62 1.97 -31.92
N VAL A 185 -24.27 3.12 -31.82
CA VAL A 185 -25.70 3.20 -31.48
C VAL A 185 -26.53 3.58 -32.70
N TRP A 186 -25.94 4.34 -33.62
CA TRP A 186 -26.58 4.72 -34.86
C TRP A 186 -25.56 4.94 -35.98
N GLU A 187 -25.91 4.53 -37.19
CA GLU A 187 -25.10 4.70 -38.40
C GLU A 187 -26.01 4.97 -39.61
N SER A 188 -25.50 5.78 -40.52
CA SER A 188 -26.02 5.95 -41.87
C SER A 188 -24.86 5.95 -42.86
N ASP A 189 -24.79 4.89 -43.66
CA ASP A 189 -23.88 4.72 -44.82
C ASP A 189 -24.45 5.34 -46.11
N ARG A 190 -25.69 5.86 -46.05
CA ARG A 190 -26.36 6.56 -47.15
C ARG A 190 -26.82 7.97 -46.72
N PRO A 191 -25.89 8.92 -46.44
CA PRO A 191 -26.21 10.24 -45.93
C PRO A 191 -27.25 11.02 -46.73
N VAL A 192 -27.44 10.74 -48.02
CA VAL A 192 -28.49 11.39 -48.83
C VAL A 192 -29.91 11.13 -48.31
N GLU A 193 -30.13 10.02 -47.60
CA GLU A 193 -31.43 9.63 -47.05
C GLU A 193 -31.75 10.31 -45.72
N LEU A 194 -30.79 11.05 -45.14
CA LEU A 194 -31.00 11.82 -43.92
C LEU A 194 -31.89 13.05 -44.16
N GLU A 195 -32.60 13.47 -43.12
CA GLU A 195 -33.46 14.65 -43.14
C GLU A 195 -32.62 15.94 -43.08
N TRP A 196 -32.11 16.38 -44.24
CA TRP A 196 -31.30 17.59 -44.34
C TRP A 196 -32.16 18.87 -44.40
N ASP A 197 -32.01 19.76 -43.40
CA ASP A 197 -32.42 21.16 -43.50
C ASP A 197 -31.40 21.95 -44.32
N LYS A 198 -31.87 22.68 -45.34
CA LYS A 198 -31.02 23.29 -46.37
C LYS A 198 -31.15 24.81 -46.36
N GLN A 199 -30.08 25.49 -46.01
CA GLN A 199 -29.95 26.95 -46.06
C GLN A 199 -28.93 27.31 -47.14
N LEU A 200 -29.39 27.41 -48.39
CA LEU A 200 -28.55 27.54 -49.58
C LEU A 200 -28.64 28.92 -50.22
N ALA A 201 -27.50 29.58 -50.39
CA ALA A 201 -27.36 30.82 -51.13
C ALA A 201 -27.36 30.57 -52.65
N ALA A 202 -27.56 31.65 -53.43
CA ALA A 202 -27.46 31.57 -54.88
C ALA A 202 -26.07 31.06 -55.32
N GLY A 203 -26.05 30.01 -56.14
CA GLY A 203 -24.81 29.37 -56.62
C GLY A 203 -24.32 28.19 -55.76
N ALA A 204 -25.08 27.77 -54.74
CA ALA A 204 -24.85 26.57 -53.95
C ALA A 204 -26.00 25.56 -54.09
N TRP A 205 -25.67 24.26 -54.12
CA TRP A 205 -26.65 23.17 -54.20
C TRP A 205 -26.12 21.90 -53.52
N THR A 206 -27.02 20.93 -53.30
CA THR A 206 -26.66 19.59 -52.84
C THR A 206 -26.75 18.59 -53.98
N GLU A 207 -25.78 17.68 -54.09
CA GLU A 207 -25.79 16.57 -55.07
C GLU A 207 -25.93 15.22 -54.35
N THR A 208 -26.64 14.29 -55.00
CA THR A 208 -26.67 12.88 -54.61
C THR A 208 -25.54 12.14 -55.32
N LEU A 209 -24.71 11.43 -54.55
CA LEU A 209 -23.62 10.62 -55.08
C LEU A 209 -24.09 9.20 -55.41
N PRO A 210 -23.44 8.50 -56.37
CA PRO A 210 -23.84 7.15 -56.80
C PRO A 210 -23.81 6.08 -55.69
N ASP A 211 -22.96 6.27 -54.68
CA ASP A 211 -22.78 5.38 -53.54
C ASP A 211 -23.73 5.67 -52.36
N GLY A 212 -24.62 6.66 -52.49
CA GLY A 212 -25.53 7.09 -51.42
C GLY A 212 -25.00 8.25 -50.57
N GLY A 213 -23.79 8.75 -50.86
CA GLY A 213 -23.26 9.96 -50.27
C GLY A 213 -24.01 11.24 -50.70
N MET A 214 -23.73 12.34 -49.99
CA MET A 214 -24.26 13.67 -50.30
C MET A 214 -23.11 14.67 -50.44
N ALA A 215 -23.10 15.48 -51.51
CA ALA A 215 -22.16 16.58 -51.66
C ALA A 215 -22.83 17.93 -51.44
N LEU A 216 -22.17 18.85 -50.73
CA LEU A 216 -22.49 20.28 -50.74
C LEU A 216 -21.49 20.99 -51.66
N VAL A 217 -22.00 21.65 -52.70
CA VAL A 217 -21.20 22.27 -53.75
C VAL A 217 -21.56 23.74 -53.88
N ALA A 218 -20.55 24.60 -54.07
CA ALA A 218 -20.77 25.98 -54.46
C ALA A 218 -19.75 26.44 -55.50
N ALA A 219 -20.25 27.03 -56.60
CA ALA A 219 -19.41 27.47 -57.71
C ALA A 219 -18.88 28.91 -57.49
N GLN A 220 -19.78 29.86 -57.20
CA GLN A 220 -19.46 31.27 -56.92
C GLN A 220 -20.41 31.85 -55.85
N PRO A 221 -20.38 31.33 -54.61
CA PRO A 221 -21.27 31.78 -53.56
C PRO A 221 -20.92 33.20 -53.09
N LYS A 222 -21.92 34.10 -53.06
CA LYS A 222 -21.78 35.44 -52.43
C LYS A 222 -22.02 35.42 -50.92
N GLU A 223 -22.75 34.42 -50.45
CA GLU A 223 -23.14 34.24 -49.05
C GLU A 223 -22.82 32.79 -48.62
N LYS A 224 -22.76 32.55 -47.31
CA LYS A 224 -22.52 31.22 -46.74
C LYS A 224 -23.75 30.33 -46.96
N SER A 225 -23.53 29.07 -47.31
CA SER A 225 -24.58 28.05 -47.26
C SER A 225 -24.22 26.94 -46.31
N HIS A 226 -25.24 26.30 -45.74
CA HIS A 226 -25.07 25.13 -44.91
C HIS A 226 -26.25 24.18 -45.04
N VAL A 227 -25.98 22.92 -44.72
CA VAL A 227 -26.99 21.88 -44.58
C VAL A 227 -26.78 21.18 -43.24
N THR A 228 -27.85 20.87 -42.53
CA THR A 228 -27.80 20.20 -41.22
C THR A 228 -28.77 19.04 -41.17
N THR A 229 -28.47 18.04 -40.36
CA THR A 229 -29.34 16.89 -40.09
C THR A 229 -29.42 16.65 -38.58
N PRO A 230 -30.58 16.25 -38.02
CA PRO A 230 -30.72 16.01 -36.59
C PRO A 230 -29.73 14.96 -36.06
N LEU A 231 -29.09 15.25 -34.93
CA LEU A 231 -28.38 14.23 -34.15
C LEU A 231 -29.44 13.50 -33.32
N ARG A 232 -29.68 12.21 -33.62
CA ARG A 232 -30.68 11.39 -32.93
C ARG A 232 -30.12 10.45 -31.83
N PRO A 233 -29.36 10.89 -30.81
CA PRO A 233 -29.11 10.02 -29.67
C PRO A 233 -29.61 10.54 -28.31
N ASP A 234 -30.05 9.61 -27.46
CA ASP A 234 -30.18 9.78 -26.02
C ASP A 234 -28.84 9.46 -25.33
N GLY A 235 -28.37 10.34 -24.44
CA GLY A 235 -27.15 10.14 -23.64
C GLY A 235 -25.91 10.87 -24.18
N ILE A 236 -24.75 10.61 -23.57
CA ILE A 236 -23.49 11.27 -23.95
C ILE A 236 -22.91 10.52 -25.15
N CYS A 237 -22.73 11.23 -26.26
CA CYS A 237 -22.39 10.62 -27.53
C CYS A 237 -21.25 11.32 -28.26
N LEU A 238 -20.63 10.53 -29.13
CA LEU A 238 -19.55 10.92 -30.01
C LEU A 238 -20.01 10.71 -31.45
N ALA A 239 -19.97 11.78 -32.25
CA ALA A 239 -20.33 11.77 -33.66
C ALA A 239 -19.10 11.56 -34.53
N THR A 240 -19.20 10.75 -35.57
CA THR A 240 -18.14 10.52 -36.55
C THR A 240 -18.70 10.70 -37.96
N MET A 241 -17.95 11.40 -38.83
CA MET A 241 -18.30 11.61 -40.23
C MET A 241 -17.15 11.16 -41.13
N GLU A 242 -17.47 10.39 -42.17
CA GLU A 242 -16.55 10.17 -43.29
C GLU A 242 -16.77 11.24 -44.35
N LEU A 243 -15.72 11.98 -44.66
CA LEU A 243 -15.71 13.10 -45.59
C LEU A 243 -14.78 12.81 -46.75
N ARG A 244 -15.19 13.17 -47.97
CA ARG A 244 -14.36 13.07 -49.19
C ARG A 244 -14.41 14.36 -49.99
N ASP A 245 -13.41 14.52 -50.86
CA ASP A 245 -13.27 15.67 -51.78
C ASP A 245 -13.47 17.04 -51.10
N VAL A 246 -12.76 17.22 -49.97
CA VAL A 246 -12.87 18.41 -49.12
C VAL A 246 -12.04 19.58 -49.67
N SER A 247 -12.70 20.72 -49.89
CA SER A 247 -12.07 21.93 -50.41
C SER A 247 -11.80 22.96 -49.31
N PRO A 248 -10.69 23.74 -49.36
CA PRO A 248 -10.47 24.87 -48.46
C PRO A 248 -11.63 25.88 -48.50
N GLY A 249 -12.18 26.21 -47.34
CA GLY A 249 -13.38 27.01 -47.18
C GLY A 249 -14.65 26.21 -46.84
N THR A 250 -14.57 24.88 -46.80
CA THR A 250 -15.65 24.03 -46.28
C THR A 250 -15.41 23.65 -44.82
N GLY A 251 -16.46 23.24 -44.10
CA GLY A 251 -16.28 22.81 -42.71
C GLY A 251 -17.50 22.11 -42.12
N VAL A 252 -17.28 21.51 -40.95
CA VAL A 252 -18.28 20.76 -40.17
C VAL A 252 -18.55 21.48 -38.85
N PHE A 253 -19.81 21.49 -38.41
CA PHE A 253 -20.22 22.18 -37.18
C PHE A 253 -21.40 21.48 -36.51
N PHE A 254 -21.58 21.78 -35.23
CA PHE A 254 -22.81 21.51 -34.50
C PHE A 254 -23.70 22.75 -34.47
N GLN A 255 -25.02 22.55 -34.53
CA GLN A 255 -26.01 23.60 -34.38
C GLN A 255 -26.92 23.30 -33.19
N SER A 256 -27.14 24.32 -32.37
CA SER A 256 -28.05 24.26 -31.23
C SER A 256 -29.51 24.40 -31.65
N THR A 257 -30.45 24.04 -30.77
CA THR A 257 -31.90 24.19 -31.00
C THR A 257 -32.35 25.59 -31.41
N ASN A 258 -31.65 26.63 -30.93
CA ASN A 258 -31.89 28.04 -31.28
C ASN A 258 -31.21 28.48 -32.59
N GLY A 259 -30.62 27.55 -33.34
CA GLY A 259 -30.00 27.78 -34.64
C GLY A 259 -28.59 28.38 -34.63
N ARG A 260 -27.97 28.59 -33.45
CA ARG A 260 -26.62 29.15 -33.34
C ARG A 260 -25.54 28.18 -33.86
N ARG A 261 -24.52 28.76 -34.49
CA ARG A 261 -23.35 28.09 -35.09
C ARG A 261 -22.10 28.84 -34.64
N ASN A 262 -21.63 28.54 -33.43
CA ASN A 262 -20.55 29.32 -32.83
C ASN A 262 -19.20 28.92 -33.42
N GLU A 263 -18.96 27.62 -33.52
CA GLU A 263 -17.67 27.08 -33.88
C GLU A 263 -17.76 26.02 -34.99
N ILE A 264 -16.78 26.03 -35.90
CA ILE A 264 -16.72 25.23 -37.12
C ILE A 264 -15.32 24.66 -37.28
N LEU A 265 -15.21 23.34 -37.41
CA LEU A 265 -13.99 22.69 -37.88
C LEU A 265 -13.87 22.90 -39.39
N ARG A 266 -12.95 23.78 -39.78
CA ARG A 266 -12.84 24.27 -41.16
C ARG A 266 -11.61 23.72 -41.85
N PHE A 267 -11.81 23.24 -43.07
CA PHE A 267 -10.74 22.93 -44.01
C PHE A 267 -10.16 24.23 -44.55
N VAL A 268 -8.87 24.44 -44.37
CA VAL A 268 -8.15 25.64 -44.78
C VAL A 268 -6.88 25.26 -45.51
N ARG A 269 -6.41 26.15 -46.39
CA ARG A 269 -5.09 26.00 -47.00
C ARG A 269 -4.04 26.57 -46.06
N ASN A 270 -3.02 25.77 -45.73
CA ASN A 270 -1.85 26.27 -45.00
C ASN A 270 -0.91 26.99 -45.99
N PRO A 271 -0.71 28.31 -45.91
CA PRO A 271 0.20 29.04 -46.80
C PRO A 271 1.67 28.60 -46.64
N HIS A 272 2.06 28.02 -45.50
CA HIS A 272 3.43 27.61 -45.25
C HIS A 272 3.83 26.29 -45.93
N SER A 273 2.89 25.36 -46.11
CA SER A 273 3.11 24.02 -46.67
C SER A 273 2.34 23.77 -47.96
N GLY A 274 1.31 24.58 -48.25
CA GLY A 274 0.38 24.40 -49.36
C GLY A 274 -0.67 23.31 -49.14
N ARG A 275 -0.61 22.57 -48.02
CA ARG A 275 -1.51 21.46 -47.70
C ARG A 275 -2.87 21.96 -47.20
N THR A 276 -3.90 21.16 -47.39
CA THR A 276 -5.18 21.35 -46.70
C THR A 276 -5.04 20.88 -45.26
N CYS A 277 -5.42 21.72 -44.31
CA CYS A 277 -5.41 21.43 -42.88
C CYS A 277 -6.81 21.60 -42.30
N LEU A 278 -7.08 20.90 -41.20
CA LEU A 278 -8.29 21.12 -40.39
C LEU A 278 -7.95 21.99 -39.19
N VAL A 279 -8.69 23.08 -39.00
CA VAL A 279 -8.48 24.01 -37.89
C VAL A 279 -9.83 24.42 -37.31
N LEU A 280 -9.82 24.72 -36.02
CA LEU A 280 -11.02 25.22 -35.39
C LEU A 280 -11.18 26.73 -35.56
N ARG A 281 -12.37 27.18 -35.98
CA ARG A 281 -12.67 28.59 -36.28
C ARG A 281 -14.08 28.96 -35.86
N GLY A 282 -14.26 30.23 -35.53
CA GLY A 282 -15.60 30.82 -35.44
C GLY A 282 -16.29 30.91 -36.81
N ASN A 283 -17.50 31.46 -36.82
CA ASN A 283 -18.30 31.69 -38.02
C ASN A 283 -17.80 32.87 -38.88
N ASP A 284 -16.52 32.83 -39.31
CA ASP A 284 -15.89 33.75 -40.27
C ASP A 284 -15.84 33.15 -41.71
N ASP A 285 -15.17 33.82 -42.66
CA ASP A 285 -15.03 33.40 -44.08
C ASP A 285 -13.61 32.96 -44.45
N ALA A 286 -12.76 32.67 -43.47
CA ALA A 286 -11.37 32.32 -43.72
C ALA A 286 -11.24 30.94 -44.40
N HIS A 287 -10.50 30.88 -45.51
CA HIS A 287 -10.17 29.64 -46.23
C HIS A 287 -8.67 29.36 -46.27
N GLU A 288 -7.85 30.24 -45.68
CA GLU A 288 -6.43 30.05 -45.46
C GLU A 288 -6.11 30.29 -43.97
N HIS A 289 -5.19 29.50 -43.41
CA HIS A 289 -4.69 29.68 -42.04
C HIS A 289 -3.21 29.25 -41.97
N PRO A 290 -2.29 30.11 -41.49
CA PRO A 290 -0.91 29.71 -41.23
C PRO A 290 -0.87 28.68 -40.10
N CYS A 291 -0.69 27.40 -40.44
CA CYS A 291 -0.40 26.34 -39.47
C CYS A 291 1.12 26.14 -39.40
N ARG A 292 1.62 25.61 -38.27
CA ARG A 292 3.02 25.19 -38.18
C ARG A 292 3.28 24.05 -39.17
N ARG A 293 4.49 24.00 -39.71
CA ARG A 293 4.84 22.94 -40.66
C ARG A 293 5.07 21.62 -39.92
N LEU A 294 4.81 20.50 -40.59
CA LEU A 294 5.09 19.15 -40.08
C LEU A 294 6.53 18.99 -39.58
N GLU A 295 7.50 19.72 -40.13
CA GLU A 295 8.90 19.68 -39.69
C GLU A 295 9.14 20.39 -38.34
N GLU A 296 8.20 21.22 -37.89
CA GLU A 296 8.32 22.08 -36.71
C GLU A 296 7.41 21.62 -35.57
N ASP A 297 6.19 21.13 -35.88
CA ASP A 297 5.13 20.77 -34.94
C ASP A 297 4.12 19.79 -35.59
N VAL A 298 3.09 19.38 -34.83
CA VAL A 298 1.95 18.61 -35.33
C VAL A 298 1.14 19.47 -36.30
N GLU A 299 1.19 19.14 -37.60
CA GLU A 299 0.40 19.80 -38.64
C GLU A 299 -0.89 18.99 -38.87
N PRO A 300 -2.10 19.54 -38.68
CA PRO A 300 -3.37 18.83 -38.88
C PRO A 300 -3.74 18.70 -40.36
N CYS A 301 -2.78 18.28 -41.19
CA CYS A 301 -2.95 18.11 -42.63
C CYS A 301 -3.85 16.90 -42.93
N VAL A 302 -4.66 17.02 -43.96
CA VAL A 302 -5.66 16.01 -44.33
C VAL A 302 -5.49 15.51 -45.75
N GLY A 303 -5.93 14.27 -46.00
CA GLY A 303 -5.93 13.64 -47.32
C GLY A 303 -7.22 13.90 -48.11
N GLN A 304 -7.43 13.10 -49.17
CA GLN A 304 -8.68 13.14 -49.95
C GLN A 304 -9.88 12.58 -49.19
N THR A 305 -9.64 11.56 -48.35
CA THR A 305 -10.62 10.99 -47.43
C THR A 305 -10.23 11.37 -46.02
N VAL A 306 -11.20 11.82 -45.23
CA VAL A 306 -11.02 12.27 -43.86
C VAL A 306 -12.15 11.72 -43.01
N TRP A 307 -11.79 10.99 -41.98
CA TRP A 307 -12.71 10.62 -40.91
C TRP A 307 -12.59 11.68 -39.82
N LEU A 308 -13.70 12.33 -39.50
CA LEU A 308 -13.79 13.35 -38.47
C LEU A 308 -14.63 12.83 -37.31
N ARG A 309 -14.03 12.77 -36.13
CA ARG A 309 -14.69 12.40 -34.87
C ARG A 309 -14.82 13.63 -34.01
N MET A 310 -16.00 13.83 -33.42
CA MET A 310 -16.30 14.96 -32.56
C MET A 310 -17.08 14.50 -31.34
N LEU A 311 -16.63 14.92 -30.17
CA LEU A 311 -17.27 14.68 -28.89
C LEU A 311 -17.75 16.01 -28.34
N PHE A 312 -19.02 16.08 -27.96
CA PHE A 312 -19.59 17.23 -27.27
C PHE A 312 -20.23 16.79 -25.96
N GLY A 313 -20.10 17.62 -24.93
CA GLY A 313 -20.67 17.37 -23.61
C GLY A 313 -19.84 18.07 -22.53
N CYS A 314 -20.44 18.32 -21.36
CA CYS A 314 -19.73 18.96 -20.23
C CYS A 314 -19.09 20.33 -20.55
N ALA A 315 -19.72 21.18 -21.37
CA ALA A 315 -19.14 22.41 -21.93
C ALA A 315 -17.83 22.22 -22.73
N THR A 316 -17.49 20.97 -23.07
CA THR A 316 -16.29 20.57 -23.80
C THR A 316 -16.65 20.16 -25.22
N TRP A 317 -15.81 20.56 -26.18
CA TRP A 317 -15.83 20.03 -27.52
C TRP A 317 -14.44 19.59 -27.96
N ARG A 318 -14.28 18.29 -28.16
CA ARG A 318 -13.04 17.66 -28.63
C ARG A 318 -13.26 17.05 -30.00
N TRP A 319 -12.18 16.94 -30.75
CA TRP A 319 -12.24 16.39 -32.10
C TRP A 319 -10.96 15.65 -32.47
N TRP A 320 -11.11 14.67 -33.34
CA TRP A 320 -10.02 13.86 -33.84
C TRP A 320 -10.17 13.69 -35.34
N ILE A 321 -9.04 13.61 -36.04
CA ILE A 321 -8.98 13.27 -37.46
C ILE A 321 -8.35 11.91 -37.66
N SER A 322 -8.76 11.25 -38.73
CA SER A 322 -8.30 9.93 -39.12
C SER A 322 -8.33 9.79 -40.64
N VAL A 323 -7.47 8.93 -41.17
CA VAL A 323 -7.46 8.58 -42.61
C VAL A 323 -8.29 7.32 -42.90
N ASP A 324 -8.62 6.53 -41.89
CA ASP A 324 -9.23 5.19 -42.03
C ASP A 324 -10.37 4.89 -41.04
N GLY A 325 -10.71 5.84 -40.16
CA GLY A 325 -11.75 5.69 -39.15
C GLY A 325 -11.36 4.80 -37.96
N ARG A 326 -10.12 4.28 -37.92
CA ARG A 326 -9.61 3.38 -36.87
C ARG A 326 -8.54 4.04 -36.03
N HIS A 327 -7.60 4.73 -36.68
CA HIS A 327 -6.50 5.43 -36.05
C HIS A 327 -6.85 6.90 -35.88
N TRP A 328 -6.72 7.45 -34.67
CA TRP A 328 -7.20 8.80 -34.37
C TRP A 328 -6.08 9.72 -33.90
N ALA A 329 -6.09 10.94 -34.41
CA ALA A 329 -5.20 12.02 -34.04
C ALA A 329 -5.97 13.21 -33.45
N GLU A 330 -5.57 13.66 -32.27
CA GLU A 330 -6.02 14.93 -31.67
C GLU A 330 -4.89 15.94 -31.89
N SER A 331 -5.08 16.88 -32.82
CA SER A 331 -4.03 17.83 -33.18
C SER A 331 -4.04 19.11 -32.35
N ASP A 332 -5.17 19.44 -31.75
CA ASP A 332 -5.33 20.63 -30.91
C ASP A 332 -6.19 20.29 -29.70
N LEU A 333 -5.97 21.01 -28.61
CA LEU A 333 -6.73 20.82 -27.39
C LEU A 333 -8.11 21.47 -27.61
N GLY A 334 -9.18 20.70 -27.46
CA GLY A 334 -10.57 21.10 -27.78
C GLY A 334 -11.05 22.46 -27.25
N TRP A 335 -12.20 22.94 -27.69
CA TRP A 335 -12.77 24.24 -27.29
C TRP A 335 -13.72 24.10 -26.09
N TRP A 336 -13.83 25.16 -25.29
CA TRP A 336 -14.60 25.18 -24.04
C TRP A 336 -15.67 26.26 -23.98
N ASN A 337 -16.54 26.17 -22.97
CA ASN A 337 -17.68 27.06 -22.77
C ASN A 337 -18.62 27.08 -23.99
N MET A 338 -18.69 25.95 -24.69
CA MET A 338 -19.69 25.77 -25.73
C MET A 338 -21.08 25.81 -25.09
N PRO A 339 -22.01 26.64 -25.60
CA PRO A 339 -23.38 26.58 -25.14
C PRO A 339 -23.95 25.19 -25.40
N GLY A 340 -24.67 24.65 -24.42
CA GLY A 340 -25.35 23.36 -24.55
C GLY A 340 -26.49 23.38 -25.58
N ASP A 341 -27.27 22.30 -25.58
CA ASP A 341 -28.46 22.13 -26.40
C ASP A 341 -28.19 21.94 -27.91
N ILE A 342 -27.16 21.15 -28.21
CA ILE A 342 -26.81 20.71 -29.58
C ILE A 342 -27.92 19.80 -30.12
N ALA A 343 -28.47 20.15 -31.28
CA ALA A 343 -29.61 19.47 -31.90
C ALA A 343 -29.25 18.81 -33.24
N SER A 344 -28.33 19.38 -34.01
CA SER A 344 -27.99 18.91 -35.34
C SER A 344 -26.50 19.03 -35.64
N ILE A 345 -26.06 18.23 -36.61
CA ILE A 345 -24.72 18.26 -37.20
C ILE A 345 -24.83 18.70 -38.65
N GLY A 346 -23.88 19.50 -39.13
CA GLY A 346 -23.96 20.04 -40.48
C GLY A 346 -22.63 20.28 -41.15
N VAL A 347 -22.70 20.47 -42.46
CA VAL A 347 -21.59 20.90 -43.30
C VAL A 347 -21.91 22.24 -43.96
N GLN A 348 -20.88 23.06 -44.18
CA GLN A 348 -21.02 24.38 -44.78
C GLN A 348 -19.88 24.73 -45.73
N HIS A 349 -20.07 25.81 -46.48
CA HIS A 349 -19.00 26.54 -47.17
C HIS A 349 -19.00 28.04 -46.79
N VAL A 350 -17.84 28.68 -46.88
CA VAL A 350 -17.67 30.13 -46.68
C VAL A 350 -18.19 30.94 -47.88
N ALA A 351 -18.40 32.25 -47.68
CA ALA A 351 -18.74 33.17 -48.76
C ALA A 351 -17.50 33.52 -49.62
N ASN A 352 -17.74 33.98 -50.84
CA ASN A 352 -16.74 34.53 -51.77
C ASN A 352 -15.57 33.58 -52.11
N ARG A 353 -15.78 32.27 -52.02
CA ARG A 353 -14.80 31.25 -52.40
C ARG A 353 -15.34 30.43 -53.56
N GLU A 354 -14.62 30.47 -54.67
CA GLU A 354 -15.01 29.70 -55.86
C GLU A 354 -14.75 28.20 -55.67
N ASN A 355 -15.63 27.38 -56.25
CA ASN A 355 -15.51 25.92 -56.36
C ASN A 355 -15.25 25.20 -55.02
N THR A 356 -16.06 25.49 -54.00
CA THR A 356 -16.01 24.74 -52.74
C THR A 356 -16.85 23.48 -52.83
N ARG A 357 -16.29 22.35 -52.40
CA ARG A 357 -16.97 21.06 -52.33
C ARG A 357 -16.62 20.32 -51.04
N ILE A 358 -17.61 19.62 -50.48
CA ILE A 358 -17.46 18.68 -49.37
C ILE A 358 -18.47 17.55 -49.55
N GLU A 359 -18.01 16.31 -49.51
CA GLU A 359 -18.85 15.11 -49.60
C GLU A 359 -18.96 14.43 -48.25
N VAL A 360 -20.17 14.03 -47.88
CA VAL A 360 -20.47 13.23 -46.68
C VAL A 360 -20.84 11.83 -47.14
N HIS A 361 -20.08 10.83 -46.69
CA HIS A 361 -20.22 9.42 -47.08
C HIS A 361 -20.79 8.56 -45.97
N THR A 362 -20.41 8.82 -44.72
CA THR A 362 -20.88 8.06 -43.56
C THR A 362 -21.13 9.01 -42.40
N VAL A 363 -22.18 8.79 -41.61
CA VAL A 363 -22.38 9.44 -40.30
C VAL A 363 -22.65 8.36 -39.26
N GLN A 364 -21.85 8.35 -38.19
CA GLN A 364 -21.95 7.40 -37.08
C GLN A 364 -22.11 8.16 -35.76
N VAL A 365 -22.84 7.56 -34.83
CA VAL A 365 -22.96 8.02 -33.46
C VAL A 365 -22.67 6.86 -32.51
N ARG A 366 -21.70 7.07 -31.61
CA ARG A 366 -21.29 6.12 -30.59
C ARG A 366 -21.61 6.67 -29.21
N ARG A 367 -21.97 5.81 -28.26
CA ARG A 367 -22.35 6.20 -26.90
C ARG A 367 -21.20 5.93 -25.92
N LEU A 368 -21.01 6.84 -24.96
CA LEU A 368 -20.19 6.62 -23.77
C LEU A 368 -21.04 5.78 -22.81
N ASP A 369 -20.89 4.46 -22.91
CA ASP A 369 -21.79 3.48 -22.30
C ASP A 369 -21.53 3.33 -20.80
N ALA A 370 -20.28 3.43 -20.35
CA ALA A 370 -19.94 3.40 -18.92
C ALA A 370 -20.61 4.53 -18.13
N LEU A 371 -20.58 5.76 -18.66
CA LEU A 371 -21.29 6.89 -18.07
C LEU A 371 -22.81 6.78 -18.22
N SER A 372 -23.28 6.37 -19.40
CA SER A 372 -24.72 6.29 -19.67
C SER A 372 -25.41 5.22 -18.83
N SER A 373 -24.75 4.09 -18.56
CA SER A 373 -25.34 2.98 -17.80
C SER A 373 -25.42 3.23 -16.28
N LEU A 374 -24.95 4.38 -15.77
CA LEU A 374 -25.11 4.71 -14.35
C LEU A 374 -26.59 4.91 -13.97
N ALA A 375 -27.44 5.15 -14.96
CA ALA A 375 -28.89 5.21 -14.84
C ALA A 375 -29.58 4.25 -15.82
N SER A 376 -30.79 3.80 -15.49
CA SER A 376 -31.57 2.96 -16.40
C SER A 376 -32.15 3.79 -17.55
N ASP A 377 -32.29 3.17 -18.73
CA ASP A 377 -32.86 3.82 -19.93
C ASP A 377 -34.28 4.37 -19.65
N GLU A 378 -35.08 3.67 -18.82
CA GLU A 378 -36.41 4.12 -18.42
C GLU A 378 -36.36 5.46 -17.67
N LEU A 379 -35.44 5.59 -16.69
CA LEU A 379 -35.30 6.81 -15.92
C LEU A 379 -34.65 7.93 -16.74
N LEU A 380 -33.69 7.62 -17.61
CA LEU A 380 -33.07 8.59 -18.51
C LEU A 380 -34.07 9.26 -19.45
N THR A 381 -35.04 8.49 -19.95
CA THR A 381 -36.12 9.00 -20.82
C THR A 381 -37.04 9.97 -20.06
N ARG A 382 -37.19 9.79 -18.75
CA ARG A 382 -38.05 10.59 -17.88
C ARG A 382 -37.31 11.77 -17.23
N ALA A 383 -35.98 11.72 -17.20
CA ALA A 383 -35.11 12.68 -16.54
C ALA A 383 -35.14 14.06 -17.22
N ARG A 384 -35.01 15.12 -16.42
CA ARG A 384 -34.93 16.50 -16.89
C ARG A 384 -33.47 16.94 -16.99
N ALA A 385 -33.09 17.53 -18.13
CA ALA A 385 -31.81 18.22 -18.27
C ALA A 385 -31.91 19.65 -17.71
N ALA A 386 -31.21 19.94 -16.62
CA ALA A 386 -31.13 21.27 -16.03
C ALA A 386 -29.71 21.84 -16.23
N TYR A 387 -29.35 22.10 -17.49
CA TYR A 387 -27.97 22.32 -17.94
C TYR A 387 -27.50 23.77 -17.83
N ASP A 388 -28.42 24.73 -17.79
CA ASP A 388 -28.17 26.17 -17.77
C ASP A 388 -27.97 26.75 -16.35
N LEU A 389 -27.79 25.88 -15.35
CA LEU A 389 -27.66 26.26 -13.96
C LEU A 389 -26.18 26.46 -13.55
N PRO A 390 -25.92 27.36 -12.57
CA PRO A 390 -24.55 27.76 -12.24
C PRO A 390 -23.80 26.78 -11.35
N ASN A 391 -24.50 25.98 -10.53
CA ASN A 391 -23.88 25.13 -9.52
C ASN A 391 -24.79 23.98 -9.08
N LEU A 392 -24.20 23.04 -8.32
CA LEU A 392 -24.87 21.83 -7.84
C LEU A 392 -26.11 22.11 -6.95
N PRO A 393 -26.09 23.05 -5.97
CA PRO A 393 -27.28 23.37 -5.19
C PRO A 393 -28.48 23.85 -6.02
N ALA A 394 -28.26 24.79 -6.95
CA ALA A 394 -29.32 25.28 -7.83
C ALA A 394 -29.86 24.15 -8.73
N TRP A 395 -28.97 23.24 -9.17
CA TRP A 395 -29.35 22.07 -9.94
C TRP A 395 -30.23 21.09 -9.16
N LEU A 396 -29.90 20.80 -7.90
CA LEU A 396 -30.70 19.94 -7.03
C LEU A 396 -32.11 20.50 -6.83
N ASP A 397 -32.24 21.80 -6.56
CA ASP A 397 -33.53 22.48 -6.38
C ASP A 397 -34.43 22.38 -7.64
N ALA A 398 -33.82 22.35 -8.83
CA ALA A 398 -34.55 22.27 -10.09
C ALA A 398 -35.07 20.86 -10.40
N ILE A 399 -34.34 19.81 -10.03
CA ILE A 399 -34.68 18.42 -10.42
C ILE A 399 -35.55 17.69 -9.38
N GLU A 400 -35.43 18.03 -8.09
CA GLU A 400 -36.10 17.32 -7.00
C GLU A 400 -37.64 17.36 -7.09
N PRO A 401 -38.29 18.50 -7.45
CA PRO A 401 -39.75 18.57 -7.59
C PRO A 401 -40.34 17.68 -8.70
N HIS A 402 -39.51 17.22 -9.63
CA HIS A 402 -39.92 16.45 -10.80
C HIS A 402 -39.70 14.94 -10.61
N LYS A 403 -39.22 14.52 -9.44
CA LYS A 403 -38.96 13.11 -9.14
C LYS A 403 -40.26 12.30 -9.23
N PRO A 404 -40.27 11.21 -10.01
CA PRO A 404 -41.43 10.33 -10.04
C PRO A 404 -41.72 9.63 -8.71
N ALA A 405 -43.01 9.35 -8.46
CA ALA A 405 -43.42 8.57 -7.30
C ALA A 405 -42.82 7.14 -7.35
N GLY A 406 -42.30 6.67 -6.21
CA GLY A 406 -41.73 5.33 -6.07
C GLY A 406 -40.26 5.18 -6.51
N VAL A 407 -39.62 6.21 -7.07
CA VAL A 407 -38.21 6.17 -7.48
C VAL A 407 -37.30 6.65 -6.34
N ASN A 408 -36.17 5.96 -6.13
CA ASN A 408 -35.16 6.33 -5.15
C ASN A 408 -34.50 7.68 -5.50
N ASN A 409 -34.23 8.52 -4.50
CA ASN A 409 -33.63 9.85 -4.71
C ASN A 409 -32.29 9.79 -5.45
N MET A 410 -31.41 8.85 -5.09
CA MET A 410 -30.09 8.73 -5.70
C MET A 410 -30.18 8.24 -7.14
N GLU A 411 -31.08 7.29 -7.42
CA GLU A 411 -31.33 6.82 -8.80
C GLU A 411 -31.87 7.95 -9.69
N TRP A 412 -32.79 8.76 -9.17
CA TRP A 412 -33.32 9.92 -9.89
C TRP A 412 -32.24 10.98 -10.17
N ARG A 413 -31.43 11.30 -9.15
CA ARG A 413 -30.32 12.26 -9.29
C ARG A 413 -29.31 11.78 -10.31
N ARG A 414 -28.96 10.48 -10.32
CA ARG A 414 -28.08 9.89 -11.35
C ARG A 414 -28.64 10.07 -12.76
N ALA A 415 -29.91 9.72 -12.96
CA ALA A 415 -30.56 9.87 -14.26
C ALA A 415 -30.57 11.33 -14.72
N CYS A 416 -30.91 12.26 -13.83
CA CYS A 416 -30.88 13.69 -14.12
C CYS A 416 -29.45 14.19 -14.40
N ALA A 417 -28.43 13.70 -13.69
CA ALA A 417 -27.05 14.11 -13.87
C ALA A 417 -26.54 13.67 -15.24
N VAL A 418 -26.70 12.40 -15.59
CA VAL A 418 -26.34 11.85 -16.91
C VAL A 418 -27.08 12.61 -18.02
N LYS A 419 -28.40 12.85 -17.88
CA LYS A 419 -29.17 13.63 -18.87
C LYS A 419 -28.69 15.09 -18.97
N THR A 420 -28.37 15.72 -17.84
CA THR A 420 -27.84 17.09 -17.81
C THR A 420 -26.47 17.19 -18.51
N LEU A 421 -25.57 16.23 -18.26
CA LEU A 421 -24.25 16.18 -18.91
C LEU A 421 -24.38 15.92 -20.42
N SER A 422 -25.34 15.10 -20.85
CA SER A 422 -25.59 14.82 -22.28
C SER A 422 -26.03 16.04 -23.09
N VAL A 423 -26.73 17.00 -22.47
CA VAL A 423 -27.17 18.24 -23.14
C VAL A 423 -26.07 19.31 -23.15
N GLY A 424 -25.09 19.23 -22.23
CA GLY A 424 -23.98 20.17 -22.13
C GLY A 424 -24.24 21.27 -21.10
N ALA A 425 -23.98 20.96 -19.82
CA ALA A 425 -24.06 21.93 -18.73
C ALA A 425 -22.87 22.90 -18.71
N THR A 426 -22.96 23.95 -17.88
CA THR A 426 -21.82 24.85 -17.60
C THR A 426 -20.61 24.07 -17.09
N ARG A 427 -19.39 24.62 -17.26
CA ARG A 427 -18.14 23.95 -16.84
C ARG A 427 -18.17 23.56 -15.36
N ASP A 428 -18.51 24.51 -14.48
CA ASP A 428 -18.52 24.30 -13.03
C ASP A 428 -19.55 23.24 -12.61
N LEU A 429 -20.77 23.31 -13.16
CA LEU A 429 -21.80 22.30 -12.90
C LEU A 429 -21.40 20.93 -13.44
N SER A 430 -20.79 20.87 -14.63
CA SER A 430 -20.35 19.63 -15.24
C SER A 430 -19.25 18.95 -14.41
N HIS A 431 -18.29 19.72 -13.91
CA HIS A 431 -17.23 19.19 -13.05
C HIS A 431 -17.79 18.65 -11.73
N ALA A 432 -18.73 19.37 -11.13
CA ALA A 432 -19.39 18.93 -9.90
C ALA A 432 -20.21 17.65 -10.10
N LEU A 433 -21.01 17.58 -11.17
CA LEU A 433 -21.82 16.41 -11.49
C LEU A 433 -20.96 15.19 -11.86
N LEU A 434 -19.89 15.37 -12.64
CA LEU A 434 -19.02 14.26 -13.02
C LEU A 434 -18.25 13.74 -11.82
N SER A 435 -17.69 14.61 -10.98
CA SER A 435 -17.04 14.21 -9.73
C SER A 435 -18.01 13.40 -8.85
N TRP A 436 -19.24 13.90 -8.67
CA TRP A 436 -20.26 13.20 -7.90
C TRP A 436 -20.63 11.83 -8.49
N LEU A 437 -20.76 11.70 -9.82
CA LEU A 437 -21.05 10.41 -10.46
C LEU A 437 -19.90 9.40 -10.31
N LEU A 438 -18.66 9.87 -10.38
CA LEU A 438 -17.47 9.03 -10.18
C LEU A 438 -17.37 8.57 -8.72
N ASP A 439 -17.67 9.45 -7.78
CA ASP A 439 -17.62 9.13 -6.34
C ASP A 439 -18.80 8.20 -5.96
N ASP A 440 -20.02 8.41 -6.49
CA ASP A 440 -21.17 7.49 -6.31
C ASP A 440 -20.89 6.09 -6.85
N ALA A 441 -20.17 5.97 -7.97
CA ALA A 441 -19.78 4.68 -8.53
C ALA A 441 -18.85 3.89 -7.60
N ALA A 442 -17.94 4.60 -6.91
CA ALA A 442 -17.07 4.01 -5.90
C ALA A 442 -17.85 3.64 -4.63
N GLU A 443 -18.73 4.51 -4.14
CA GLU A 443 -19.58 4.26 -2.96
C GLU A 443 -20.53 3.06 -3.11
N ARG A 444 -20.83 2.66 -4.36
CA ARG A 444 -21.68 1.51 -4.69
C ARG A 444 -20.91 0.20 -4.85
N ASP A 445 -19.59 0.20 -4.65
CA ASP A 445 -18.70 -0.95 -4.83
C ASP A 445 -18.88 -1.63 -6.19
N LEU A 446 -18.96 -0.84 -7.27
CA LEU A 446 -18.99 -1.41 -8.62
C LEU A 446 -17.70 -2.20 -8.91
N PRO A 447 -17.73 -3.25 -9.75
CA PRO A 447 -16.51 -3.99 -10.12
C PRO A 447 -15.41 -3.06 -10.62
N ILE A 448 -14.16 -3.31 -10.21
CA ILE A 448 -12.99 -2.47 -10.55
C ILE A 448 -12.89 -2.22 -12.06
N GLU A 449 -13.14 -3.25 -12.88
CA GLU A 449 -13.11 -3.14 -14.34
C GLU A 449 -14.13 -2.12 -14.85
N ARG A 450 -15.32 -2.05 -14.23
CA ARG A 450 -16.36 -1.08 -14.60
C ARG A 450 -15.98 0.33 -14.15
N GLN A 451 -15.36 0.47 -12.97
CA GLN A 451 -14.88 1.77 -12.49
C GLN A 451 -13.73 2.30 -13.36
N LEU A 452 -12.79 1.45 -13.80
CA LEU A 452 -11.73 1.83 -14.73
C LEU A 452 -12.28 2.25 -16.10
N GLN A 453 -13.28 1.53 -16.63
CA GLN A 453 -13.98 1.94 -17.86
C GLN A 453 -14.66 3.31 -17.69
N LEU A 454 -15.32 3.53 -16.55
CA LEU A 454 -15.97 4.79 -16.23
C LEU A 454 -14.98 5.95 -16.18
N LEU A 455 -13.82 5.77 -15.54
CA LEU A 455 -12.75 6.78 -15.51
C LEU A 455 -12.21 7.06 -16.91
N ASN A 456 -11.99 6.03 -17.73
CA ASN A 456 -11.51 6.21 -19.11
C ASN A 456 -12.52 6.96 -20.00
N GLU A 457 -13.82 6.70 -19.87
CA GLU A 457 -14.86 7.49 -20.56
C GLU A 457 -14.97 8.91 -20.01
N ALA A 458 -14.89 9.09 -18.68
CA ALA A 458 -14.88 10.40 -18.05
C ALA A 458 -13.71 11.26 -18.55
N ALA A 459 -12.51 10.68 -18.72
CA ALA A 459 -11.34 11.37 -19.28
C ALA A 459 -11.58 11.95 -20.70
N LEU A 460 -12.56 11.43 -21.45
CA LEU A 460 -12.92 11.99 -22.75
C LEU A 460 -13.62 13.35 -22.63
N ILE A 461 -14.46 13.54 -21.61
CA ILE A 461 -15.30 14.75 -21.42
C ILE A 461 -14.83 15.67 -20.28
N TYR A 462 -13.94 15.20 -19.41
CA TYR A 462 -13.47 15.93 -18.23
C TYR A 462 -12.32 16.88 -18.57
N ASP A 463 -12.52 18.17 -18.33
CA ASP A 463 -11.50 19.20 -18.55
C ASP A 463 -10.61 19.39 -17.33
N VAL A 464 -9.35 18.98 -17.46
CA VAL A 464 -8.31 19.15 -16.44
C VAL A 464 -7.05 19.83 -17.01
N ARG A 465 -7.20 20.66 -18.06
CA ARG A 465 -6.02 21.22 -18.77
C ARG A 465 -5.22 22.22 -17.96
N ASP A 466 -5.93 23.12 -17.29
CA ASP A 466 -5.36 24.24 -16.53
C ASP A 466 -5.60 24.11 -15.02
N ASP A 467 -6.17 22.98 -14.57
CA ASP A 467 -6.47 22.73 -13.16
C ASP A 467 -5.70 21.50 -12.65
N LEU A 468 -4.53 21.76 -12.06
CA LEU A 468 -3.71 20.72 -11.46
C LEU A 468 -4.42 20.01 -10.31
N ASN A 469 -5.28 20.71 -9.55
CA ASN A 469 -5.99 20.09 -8.43
C ASN A 469 -7.03 19.10 -8.93
N LEU A 470 -7.82 19.46 -9.95
CA LEU A 470 -8.77 18.53 -10.57
C LEU A 470 -8.06 17.36 -11.25
N LEU A 471 -6.90 17.61 -11.88
CA LEU A 471 -6.06 16.54 -12.45
C LEU A 471 -5.59 15.57 -11.37
N THR A 472 -5.08 16.08 -10.24
CA THR A 472 -4.67 15.26 -9.10
C THR A 472 -5.84 14.48 -8.51
N GLN A 473 -7.01 15.09 -8.36
CA GLN A 473 -8.22 14.39 -7.89
C GLN A 473 -8.68 13.32 -8.87
N PHE A 474 -8.58 13.56 -10.18
CA PHE A 474 -8.97 12.59 -11.20
C PHE A 474 -8.08 11.34 -11.13
N PHE A 475 -6.77 11.51 -11.13
CA PHE A 475 -5.84 10.38 -11.01
C PHE A 475 -5.82 9.75 -9.61
N GLY A 476 -6.13 10.53 -8.57
CA GLY A 476 -6.36 10.02 -7.21
C GLY A 476 -7.48 8.98 -7.13
N ARG A 477 -8.44 8.97 -8.07
CA ARG A 477 -9.46 7.91 -8.16
C ARG A 477 -8.88 6.59 -8.69
N TYR A 478 -7.95 6.62 -9.66
CA TYR A 478 -7.20 5.42 -10.05
C TYR A 478 -6.39 4.90 -8.87
N HIS A 479 -5.73 5.80 -8.13
CA HIS A 479 -4.94 5.44 -6.96
C HIS A 479 -5.78 4.77 -5.86
N SER A 480 -6.96 5.32 -5.59
CA SER A 480 -7.93 4.75 -4.63
C SER A 480 -8.40 3.36 -5.04
N LEU A 481 -8.67 3.15 -6.35
CA LEU A 481 -8.98 1.82 -6.89
C LEU A 481 -7.83 0.83 -6.72
N GLY A 482 -6.59 1.27 -6.98
CA GLY A 482 -5.39 0.48 -6.77
C GLY A 482 -5.27 0.03 -5.31
N ALA A 483 -5.41 0.96 -4.37
CA ALA A 483 -5.37 0.69 -2.94
C ALA A 483 -6.47 -0.30 -2.51
N ALA A 484 -7.71 -0.12 -2.98
CA ALA A 484 -8.82 -1.04 -2.69
C ALA A 484 -8.55 -2.46 -3.21
N SER A 485 -7.94 -2.58 -4.39
CA SER A 485 -7.68 -3.87 -5.04
C SER A 485 -6.69 -4.76 -4.26
N LEU A 486 -5.82 -4.17 -3.43
CA LEU A 486 -4.91 -4.94 -2.56
C LEU A 486 -5.69 -5.87 -1.64
N SER A 487 -6.83 -5.40 -1.13
CA SER A 487 -7.67 -6.19 -0.23
C SER A 487 -8.44 -7.32 -0.92
N GLU A 488 -8.61 -7.25 -2.24
CA GLU A 488 -9.12 -8.35 -3.06
C GLU A 488 -8.01 -9.35 -3.46
N GLY A 489 -6.79 -9.17 -2.94
CA GLY A 489 -5.62 -9.98 -3.31
C GLY A 489 -5.07 -9.67 -4.72
N ARG A 490 -5.53 -8.59 -5.37
CA ARG A 490 -5.03 -8.13 -6.66
C ARG A 490 -3.75 -7.31 -6.48
N ARG A 491 -3.06 -7.05 -7.61
CA ARG A 491 -1.82 -6.28 -7.66
C ARG A 491 -2.13 -4.77 -7.74
N PRO A 492 -1.89 -3.99 -6.68
CA PRO A 492 -2.47 -2.65 -6.54
C PRO A 492 -2.03 -1.65 -7.60
N PHE A 493 -0.77 -1.70 -8.04
CA PHE A 493 -0.27 -0.78 -9.06
C PHE A 493 -0.53 -1.34 -10.46
N SER A 494 -0.21 -2.61 -10.69
CA SER A 494 -0.39 -3.26 -12.00
C SER A 494 -1.84 -3.29 -12.48
N THR A 495 -2.82 -3.37 -11.57
CA THR A 495 -4.25 -3.36 -11.92
C THR A 495 -4.69 -2.05 -12.57
N ILE A 496 -4.13 -0.91 -12.14
CA ILE A 496 -4.53 0.41 -12.65
C ILE A 496 -3.60 0.94 -13.73
N LEU A 497 -2.38 0.41 -13.81
CA LEU A 497 -1.26 0.98 -14.56
C LEU A 497 -1.60 1.23 -16.04
N GLU A 498 -2.16 0.23 -16.72
CA GLU A 498 -2.47 0.35 -18.14
C GLU A 498 -3.54 1.41 -18.39
N SER A 499 -4.69 1.31 -17.72
CA SER A 499 -5.79 2.28 -17.86
C SER A 499 -5.35 3.70 -17.49
N MET A 500 -4.54 3.85 -16.44
CA MET A 500 -4.01 5.15 -16.03
C MET A 500 -3.08 5.77 -17.08
N LEU A 501 -2.22 4.96 -17.71
CA LEU A 501 -1.28 5.45 -18.72
C LEU A 501 -1.94 5.69 -20.08
N THR A 502 -2.98 4.94 -20.42
CA THR A 502 -3.71 5.07 -21.69
C THR A 502 -4.90 6.05 -21.62
N ALA A 503 -5.30 6.51 -20.43
CA ALA A 503 -6.41 7.44 -20.24
C ALA A 503 -6.34 8.66 -21.18
N PRO A 504 -7.40 8.98 -21.95
CA PRO A 504 -7.41 10.02 -22.97
C PRO A 504 -7.57 11.44 -22.39
N VAL A 505 -6.86 11.72 -21.29
CA VAL A 505 -6.92 12.98 -20.55
C VAL A 505 -6.24 14.09 -21.36
N ALA A 506 -6.98 15.16 -21.63
CA ALA A 506 -6.39 16.39 -22.13
C ALA A 506 -5.77 17.16 -20.95
N SER A 507 -4.44 17.25 -20.87
CA SER A 507 -3.78 18.13 -19.90
C SER A 507 -2.44 18.67 -20.35
N GLN A 508 -2.16 19.94 -20.02
CA GLN A 508 -0.85 20.55 -20.21
C GLN A 508 0.06 20.40 -18.99
N GLN A 509 -0.51 20.07 -17.83
CA GLN A 509 0.22 19.98 -16.56
C GLN A 509 1.14 18.77 -16.50
N ALA A 510 2.30 18.93 -15.88
CA ALA A 510 3.19 17.82 -15.57
C ALA A 510 2.75 17.21 -14.24
N MET A 511 2.47 15.91 -14.23
CA MET A 511 2.13 15.21 -13.00
C MET A 511 2.77 13.82 -13.02
N ARG A 512 3.29 13.41 -11.87
CA ARG A 512 3.77 12.05 -11.67
C ARG A 512 2.60 11.15 -11.35
N LEU A 513 2.41 10.12 -12.18
CA LEU A 513 1.30 9.17 -12.05
C LEU A 513 1.61 7.99 -11.13
N ALA A 514 2.90 7.64 -11.02
CA ALA A 514 3.34 6.55 -10.16
C ALA A 514 3.25 6.95 -8.69
N GLU A 515 2.31 6.35 -7.98
CA GLU A 515 2.20 6.51 -6.53
C GLU A 515 3.07 5.49 -5.81
N GLN A 516 3.99 5.97 -4.96
CA GLN A 516 4.95 5.11 -4.27
C GLN A 516 4.28 4.12 -3.32
N SER A 517 3.16 4.49 -2.70
CA SER A 517 2.39 3.62 -1.79
C SER A 517 1.90 2.35 -2.50
N LEU A 518 1.38 2.46 -3.72
CA LEU A 518 0.88 1.33 -4.51
C LEU A 518 2.02 0.43 -5.01
N MET A 519 3.12 1.04 -5.49
CA MET A 519 4.31 0.27 -5.89
C MET A 519 4.93 -0.47 -4.70
N ARG A 520 4.99 0.19 -3.54
CA ARG A 520 5.42 -0.42 -2.27
C ARG A 520 4.49 -1.56 -1.85
N GLY A 521 3.17 -1.35 -1.89
CA GLY A 521 2.18 -2.37 -1.57
C GLY A 521 2.30 -3.62 -2.47
N GLU A 522 2.49 -3.44 -3.78
CA GLU A 522 2.66 -4.55 -4.71
C GLU A 522 3.98 -5.30 -4.52
N LEU A 523 5.10 -4.60 -4.34
CA LEU A 523 6.38 -5.25 -4.02
C LEU A 523 6.27 -6.08 -2.74
N LEU A 524 5.68 -5.51 -1.68
CA LEU A 524 5.50 -6.20 -0.41
C LEU A 524 4.58 -7.41 -0.55
N GLN A 525 3.51 -7.32 -1.32
CA GLN A 525 2.62 -8.44 -1.63
C GLN A 525 3.35 -9.59 -2.31
N LEU A 526 4.19 -9.29 -3.30
CA LEU A 526 4.96 -10.31 -4.01
C LEU A 526 6.04 -10.94 -3.11
N LEU A 527 6.73 -10.14 -2.31
CA LEU A 527 7.78 -10.64 -1.40
C LEU A 527 7.20 -11.45 -0.23
N ASP A 528 6.10 -10.99 0.37
CA ASP A 528 5.47 -11.70 1.48
C ASP A 528 4.91 -13.05 1.01
N GLY A 529 4.23 -13.05 -0.14
CA GLY A 529 3.73 -14.26 -0.82
C GLY A 529 4.81 -15.15 -1.45
N ARG A 530 6.11 -14.83 -1.29
CA ARG A 530 7.25 -15.57 -1.85
C ARG A 530 7.21 -15.74 -3.38
N ARG A 531 6.55 -14.82 -4.09
CA ARG A 531 6.44 -14.80 -5.56
C ARG A 531 7.66 -14.11 -6.17
N TRP A 532 8.84 -14.68 -5.92
CA TRP A 532 10.13 -14.04 -6.22
C TRP A 532 10.31 -13.69 -7.70
N GLY A 533 9.95 -14.58 -8.61
CA GLY A 533 10.04 -14.32 -10.06
C GLY A 533 9.16 -13.15 -10.50
N GLU A 534 7.96 -13.03 -9.93
CA GLU A 534 7.06 -11.91 -10.20
C GLU A 534 7.54 -10.60 -9.58
N ALA A 535 8.17 -10.64 -8.40
CA ALA A 535 8.81 -9.48 -7.80
C ALA A 535 9.93 -8.93 -8.68
N LEU A 536 10.75 -9.81 -9.28
CA LEU A 536 11.78 -9.43 -10.24
C LEU A 536 11.18 -8.83 -11.52
N ALA A 537 10.15 -9.48 -12.09
CA ALA A 537 9.46 -8.97 -13.27
C ALA A 537 8.80 -7.59 -13.01
N PHE A 538 8.26 -7.39 -11.81
CA PHE A 538 7.69 -6.10 -11.41
C PHE A 538 8.77 -5.03 -11.24
N ALA A 539 9.89 -5.33 -10.59
CA ALA A 539 11.04 -4.43 -10.50
C ALA A 539 11.55 -4.02 -11.89
N ASP A 540 11.72 -4.98 -12.80
CA ASP A 540 12.11 -4.71 -14.19
C ASP A 540 11.09 -3.84 -14.92
N ARG A 541 9.79 -4.04 -14.69
CA ARG A 541 8.72 -3.20 -15.23
C ARG A 541 8.78 -1.76 -14.71
N LEU A 542 9.08 -1.57 -13.43
CA LEU A 542 9.26 -0.23 -12.85
C LEU A 542 10.45 0.50 -13.47
N ARG A 543 11.59 -0.19 -13.66
CA ARG A 543 12.76 0.37 -14.36
C ARG A 543 12.48 0.65 -15.83
N PHE A 544 11.76 -0.25 -16.49
CA PHE A 544 11.35 -0.08 -17.87
C PHE A 544 10.53 1.21 -18.07
N LEU A 545 9.78 1.65 -17.07
CA LEU A 545 8.98 2.88 -17.08
C LEU A 545 9.66 4.08 -16.38
N HIS A 546 10.87 3.93 -15.85
CA HIS A 546 11.60 4.92 -15.01
C HIS A 546 10.82 5.37 -13.77
N PHE A 547 10.08 4.44 -13.15
CA PHE A 547 9.39 4.69 -11.88
C PHE A 547 10.26 4.34 -10.65
N ASP A 548 11.44 3.75 -10.86
CA ASP A 548 12.39 3.33 -9.82
C ASP A 548 13.34 4.44 -9.33
N GLU A 549 13.62 5.47 -10.15
CA GLU A 549 14.68 6.47 -9.87
C GLU A 549 14.59 7.14 -8.49
N GLN A 550 13.40 7.19 -7.89
CA GLN A 550 13.15 7.78 -6.57
C GLN A 550 12.55 6.79 -5.57
N PHE A 551 12.61 5.50 -5.88
CA PHE A 551 12.03 4.44 -5.07
C PHE A 551 13.09 3.36 -4.76
N PRO A 552 14.01 3.62 -3.81
CA PRO A 552 15.14 2.74 -3.51
C PRO A 552 14.75 1.34 -3.05
N LEU A 553 13.50 1.15 -2.60
CA LEU A 553 12.97 -0.15 -2.20
C LEU A 553 12.99 -1.18 -3.33
N VAL A 554 12.97 -0.76 -4.60
CA VAL A 554 13.08 -1.65 -5.77
C VAL A 554 14.39 -2.44 -5.74
N ASP A 555 15.51 -1.79 -5.44
CA ASP A 555 16.83 -2.44 -5.43
C ASP A 555 16.95 -3.46 -4.29
N TRP A 556 16.40 -3.13 -3.11
CA TRP A 556 16.32 -4.05 -1.98
C TRP A 556 15.45 -5.27 -2.30
N ALA A 557 14.27 -5.04 -2.88
CA ALA A 557 13.32 -6.10 -3.22
C ALA A 557 13.93 -7.07 -4.24
N GLU A 558 14.59 -6.54 -5.27
CA GLU A 558 15.30 -7.35 -6.26
C GLU A 558 16.42 -8.18 -5.63
N ALA A 559 17.28 -7.56 -4.82
CA ALA A 559 18.39 -8.25 -4.18
C ALA A 559 17.89 -9.35 -3.24
N THR A 560 16.79 -9.11 -2.54
CA THR A 560 16.10 -10.09 -1.69
C THR A 560 15.57 -11.26 -2.52
N ALA A 561 14.80 -10.98 -3.57
CA ALA A 561 14.24 -12.01 -4.44
C ALA A 561 15.33 -12.87 -5.12
N ARG A 562 16.41 -12.25 -5.62
CA ARG A 562 17.56 -12.97 -6.21
C ARG A 562 18.25 -13.88 -5.20
N ARG A 563 18.42 -13.42 -3.95
CA ARG A 563 19.01 -14.23 -2.87
C ARG A 563 18.15 -15.44 -2.55
N GLU A 564 16.84 -15.26 -2.39
CA GLU A 564 15.92 -16.35 -2.05
C GLU A 564 15.86 -17.41 -3.16
N ILE A 565 15.81 -17.00 -4.44
CA ILE A 565 15.90 -17.91 -5.58
C ILE A 565 17.22 -18.70 -5.56
N SER A 566 18.35 -18.01 -5.34
CA SER A 566 19.66 -18.65 -5.25
C SER A 566 19.79 -19.62 -4.07
N THR A 567 19.08 -19.38 -2.97
CA THR A 567 19.12 -20.22 -1.76
C THR A 567 18.20 -21.43 -1.90
N ALA A 568 17.07 -21.28 -2.61
CA ALA A 568 16.15 -22.37 -2.94
C ALA A 568 16.72 -23.33 -4.01
N GLY A 569 17.63 -22.87 -4.87
CA GLY A 569 18.26 -23.62 -5.97
C GLY A 569 19.13 -24.84 -5.61
N HIS A 570 19.02 -25.39 -4.39
CA HIS A 570 19.52 -26.73 -4.05
C HIS A 570 18.43 -27.82 -4.07
N LEU A 571 17.17 -27.46 -4.33
CA LEU A 571 16.09 -28.41 -4.57
C LEU A 571 15.31 -27.96 -5.81
N THR A 572 15.48 -28.70 -6.91
CA THR A 572 14.69 -28.67 -8.16
C THR A 572 14.62 -27.34 -8.91
N ALA A 573 15.64 -27.02 -9.72
CA ALA A 573 15.64 -25.84 -10.60
C ALA A 573 16.13 -26.18 -12.01
N GLU A 574 15.40 -27.05 -12.74
CA GLU A 574 15.60 -27.23 -14.18
C GLU A 574 14.43 -26.70 -15.05
N GLU A 575 13.24 -26.42 -14.49
CA GLU A 575 12.09 -25.99 -15.30
C GLU A 575 11.81 -24.47 -15.26
N ASP A 576 11.99 -23.78 -14.12
CA ASP A 576 11.69 -22.33 -14.02
C ASP A 576 12.84 -21.42 -14.51
N ALA A 577 14.10 -21.87 -14.36
CA ALA A 577 15.29 -21.07 -14.68
C ALA A 577 15.49 -20.84 -16.18
N ALA A 578 14.85 -21.64 -17.05
CA ALA A 578 14.92 -21.48 -18.50
C ALA A 578 14.04 -20.33 -19.03
N SER A 579 13.06 -19.85 -18.24
CA SER A 579 12.11 -18.80 -18.64
C SER A 579 12.55 -17.39 -18.25
N LEU A 580 13.41 -17.27 -17.24
CA LEU A 580 13.93 -16.03 -16.70
C LEU A 580 15.43 -16.05 -16.96
N ASP A 581 15.93 -15.24 -17.90
CA ASP A 581 17.35 -15.11 -18.31
C ASP A 581 18.23 -14.56 -17.16
N VAL A 582 18.21 -15.24 -16.01
CA VAL A 582 18.82 -14.85 -14.73
C VAL A 582 20.12 -15.64 -14.59
N PRO A 583 21.29 -15.01 -14.73
CA PRO A 583 22.56 -15.69 -14.51
C PRO A 583 22.65 -16.19 -13.06
N VAL A 584 22.71 -17.51 -12.88
CA VAL A 584 22.69 -18.25 -11.59
C VAL A 584 23.97 -18.08 -10.74
N THR A 585 24.84 -17.11 -11.05
CA THR A 585 26.18 -17.08 -10.46
C THR A 585 26.59 -15.71 -9.94
N THR A 586 25.90 -15.18 -8.92
CA THR A 586 26.54 -14.36 -7.89
C THR A 586 25.70 -14.35 -6.62
N VAL A 587 26.22 -14.91 -5.50
CA VAL A 587 25.68 -14.62 -4.17
C VAL A 587 25.81 -13.11 -3.96
N THR A 588 24.71 -12.39 -4.13
CA THR A 588 24.72 -10.93 -4.01
C THR A 588 24.90 -10.61 -2.54
N ARG A 589 26.06 -10.05 -2.16
CA ARG A 589 26.28 -9.59 -0.78
C ARG A 589 25.31 -8.42 -0.53
N LEU A 590 24.29 -8.66 0.28
CA LEU A 590 23.35 -7.63 0.70
C LEU A 590 24.08 -6.55 1.51
N LYS A 591 23.61 -5.29 1.41
CA LYS A 591 23.98 -4.25 2.37
C LYS A 591 23.62 -4.72 3.78
N GLU A 592 24.29 -4.22 4.81
CA GLU A 592 24.05 -4.66 6.18
C GLU A 592 22.61 -4.39 6.64
N ASP A 593 22.05 -3.21 6.32
CA ASP A 593 20.64 -2.87 6.63
C ASP A 593 19.61 -3.68 5.81
N TRP A 594 20.04 -4.32 4.72
CA TRP A 594 19.15 -5.17 3.91
C TRP A 594 19.06 -6.60 4.43
N GLN A 595 19.94 -6.99 5.36
CA GLN A 595 19.90 -8.29 6.00
C GLN A 595 18.92 -8.30 7.16
N HIS A 596 18.29 -9.45 7.38
CA HIS A 596 17.40 -9.64 8.52
C HIS A 596 18.16 -9.40 9.85
N PRO A 597 17.60 -8.64 10.81
CA PRO A 597 18.30 -8.23 12.02
C PRO A 597 18.62 -9.39 12.97
N TYR A 598 17.81 -10.45 12.97
CA TYR A 598 18.08 -11.68 13.74
C TYR A 598 19.14 -12.55 13.06
N VAL A 599 20.12 -13.03 13.82
CA VAL A 599 21.15 -13.97 13.37
C VAL A 599 20.73 -15.39 13.71
N GLU A 600 20.63 -16.24 12.68
CA GLU A 600 20.22 -17.64 12.84
C GLU A 600 21.37 -18.49 13.39
N THR A 601 21.25 -18.90 14.65
CA THR A 601 22.14 -19.88 15.28
C THR A 601 21.45 -21.24 15.33
N LEU A 602 21.58 -22.00 14.24
CA LEU A 602 20.92 -23.30 14.09
C LEU A 602 21.69 -24.41 14.80
N ASN A 603 20.99 -25.27 15.54
CA ASN A 603 21.56 -26.51 16.05
C ASN A 603 21.47 -27.62 14.99
N LYS A 604 22.62 -28.19 14.60
CA LYS A 604 22.69 -29.24 13.57
C LYS A 604 21.98 -30.54 13.96
N SER A 605 22.05 -30.92 15.24
CA SER A 605 21.37 -32.10 15.77
C SER A 605 19.86 -31.92 15.73
N THR A 606 19.35 -30.78 16.22
CA THR A 606 17.93 -30.41 16.12
C THR A 606 17.48 -30.38 14.65
N TYR A 607 18.25 -29.76 13.75
CA TYR A 607 17.94 -29.72 12.32
C TYR A 607 17.77 -31.11 11.71
N ASN A 608 18.76 -31.99 11.90
CA ASN A 608 18.74 -33.34 11.35
C ASN A 608 17.54 -34.15 11.88
N MET A 609 17.28 -34.06 13.19
CA MET A 609 16.15 -34.76 13.81
C MET A 609 14.80 -34.27 13.30
N LEU A 610 14.61 -32.96 13.15
CA LEU A 610 13.35 -32.41 12.61
C LEU A 610 13.11 -32.84 11.16
N HIS A 611 14.15 -32.82 10.33
CA HIS A 611 14.06 -33.27 8.94
C HIS A 611 13.76 -34.76 8.83
N GLU A 612 14.43 -35.60 9.63
CA GLU A 612 14.20 -37.04 9.64
C GLU A 612 12.79 -37.39 10.14
N LEU A 613 12.35 -36.74 11.23
CA LEU A 613 11.00 -36.92 11.75
C LEU A 613 9.94 -36.51 10.72
N GLN A 614 10.09 -35.37 10.06
CA GLN A 614 9.15 -34.93 9.04
C GLN A 614 9.11 -35.88 7.84
N ALA A 615 10.26 -36.36 7.35
CA ALA A 615 10.31 -37.31 6.25
C ALA A 615 9.59 -38.63 6.58
N LEU A 616 9.69 -39.11 7.82
CA LEU A 616 8.95 -40.28 8.28
C LEU A 616 7.44 -40.03 8.36
N LEU A 617 7.03 -38.85 8.86
CA LEU A 617 5.62 -38.45 8.92
C LEU A 617 5.01 -38.30 7.52
N ASP A 618 5.72 -37.64 6.60
CA ASP A 618 5.27 -37.41 5.21
C ASP A 618 5.15 -38.72 4.41
N SER A 619 5.98 -39.72 4.74
CA SER A 619 5.91 -41.06 4.13
C SER A 619 4.91 -42.00 4.81
N GLY A 620 4.24 -41.56 5.87
CA GLY A 620 3.30 -42.37 6.65
C GLY A 620 3.98 -43.46 7.51
N ALA A 621 5.30 -43.41 7.70
CA ALA A 621 6.07 -44.38 8.48
C ALA A 621 5.98 -44.10 9.99
N ASN A 622 4.75 -44.12 10.53
CA ASN A 622 4.45 -43.70 11.92
C ASN A 622 5.13 -44.57 12.99
N GLU A 623 5.34 -45.87 12.73
CA GLU A 623 6.10 -46.75 13.62
C GLU A 623 7.58 -46.34 13.73
N ASP A 624 8.20 -45.99 12.60
CA ASP A 624 9.60 -45.56 12.57
C ASP A 624 9.77 -44.16 13.16
N ALA A 625 8.78 -43.28 12.97
CA ALA A 625 8.71 -42.00 13.66
C ALA A 625 8.62 -42.17 15.19
N ALA A 626 7.82 -43.13 15.69
CA ALA A 626 7.75 -43.46 17.11
C ALA A 626 9.10 -44.01 17.64
N LYS A 627 9.78 -44.87 16.87
CA LYS A 627 11.14 -45.35 17.22
C LYS A 627 12.14 -44.21 17.30
N LEU A 628 12.16 -43.32 16.31
CA LEU A 628 13.05 -42.15 16.29
C LEU A 628 12.82 -41.27 17.52
N LEU A 629 11.55 -40.95 17.80
CA LEU A 629 11.15 -40.11 18.93
C LEU A 629 11.61 -40.68 20.27
N THR A 630 11.45 -41.99 20.47
CA THR A 630 11.89 -42.67 21.70
C THR A 630 13.40 -42.91 21.78
N ALA A 631 14.14 -42.74 20.68
CA ALA A 631 15.60 -42.89 20.66
C ALA A 631 16.36 -41.60 21.03
N ILE A 632 15.68 -40.45 21.14
CA ILE A 632 16.32 -39.15 21.47
C ILE A 632 16.97 -39.22 22.86
N GLU A 633 18.23 -38.80 22.96
CA GLU A 633 19.02 -38.78 24.18
C GLU A 633 18.96 -37.41 24.90
N PRO A 634 19.06 -37.37 26.24
CA PRO A 634 19.18 -36.11 26.99
C PRO A 634 20.36 -35.26 26.51
N GLY A 635 20.14 -33.95 26.30
CA GLY A 635 21.17 -33.00 25.86
C GLY A 635 21.38 -32.91 24.34
N SER A 636 20.67 -33.70 23.52
CA SER A 636 20.74 -33.65 22.05
C SER A 636 19.88 -32.55 21.40
N TRP A 637 19.15 -31.79 22.21
CA TRP A 637 18.02 -30.93 21.83
C TRP A 637 18.21 -29.41 22.05
N ASP A 638 19.39 -28.95 22.47
CA ASP A 638 19.63 -27.54 22.79
C ASP A 638 19.59 -26.64 21.53
N GLY A 639 18.76 -25.60 21.56
CA GLY A 639 18.63 -24.62 20.49
C GLY A 639 17.48 -24.89 19.52
N VAL A 640 17.47 -24.14 18.41
CA VAL A 640 16.37 -24.15 17.44
C VAL A 640 16.85 -24.52 16.04
N ALA A 641 15.93 -25.03 15.22
CA ALA A 641 16.14 -25.26 13.79
C ALA A 641 14.88 -24.88 13.00
N PRO A 642 14.99 -24.58 11.69
CA PRO A 642 13.83 -24.24 10.87
C PRO A 642 12.80 -25.37 10.88
N ALA A 643 11.53 -25.01 11.03
CA ALA A 643 10.43 -25.94 10.84
C ALA A 643 10.40 -26.37 9.37
N PRO A 644 10.30 -27.69 9.06
CA PRO A 644 10.33 -28.18 7.69
C PRO A 644 9.28 -27.55 6.77
N SER A 645 8.09 -27.24 7.31
CA SER A 645 6.98 -26.63 6.57
C SER A 645 7.01 -25.09 6.52
N ASP A 646 7.83 -24.43 7.35
CA ASP A 646 7.91 -22.98 7.41
C ASP A 646 9.33 -22.50 7.78
N SER A 647 10.09 -22.10 6.77
CA SER A 647 11.46 -21.57 6.93
C SER A 647 11.57 -20.26 7.72
N ARG A 648 10.46 -19.55 7.97
CA ARG A 648 10.42 -18.36 8.83
C ARG A 648 10.23 -18.72 10.31
N LEU A 649 9.85 -19.96 10.61
CA LEU A 649 9.69 -20.46 11.97
C LEU A 649 10.89 -21.33 12.35
N LEU A 650 11.60 -20.96 13.41
CA LEU A 650 12.58 -21.81 14.06
C LEU A 650 11.94 -22.40 15.31
N VAL A 651 12.01 -23.71 15.49
CA VAL A 651 11.44 -24.40 16.65
C VAL A 651 12.52 -25.18 17.39
N SER A 652 12.34 -25.25 18.70
CA SER A 652 13.06 -26.21 19.55
C SER A 652 12.51 -27.61 19.32
N LEU A 653 13.34 -28.63 19.54
CA LEU A 653 12.91 -30.03 19.41
C LEU A 653 11.68 -30.35 20.29
N PRO A 654 11.56 -29.90 21.55
CA PRO A 654 10.38 -30.18 22.38
C PRO A 654 9.09 -29.69 21.78
N THR A 655 9.13 -28.46 21.27
CA THR A 655 7.97 -27.79 20.69
C THR A 655 7.53 -28.53 19.43
N ALA A 656 8.49 -28.93 18.58
CA ALA A 656 8.21 -29.71 17.39
C ALA A 656 7.62 -31.10 17.71
N LEU A 657 8.17 -31.81 18.70
CA LEU A 657 7.67 -33.15 19.09
C LEU A 657 6.24 -33.10 19.63
N ARG A 658 5.94 -32.16 20.55
CA ARG A 658 4.57 -31.97 21.05
C ARG A 658 3.61 -31.65 19.91
N THR A 659 4.02 -30.78 19.00
CA THR A 659 3.21 -30.42 17.83
C THR A 659 2.96 -31.65 16.95
N ALA A 660 3.99 -32.44 16.66
CA ALA A 660 3.86 -33.66 15.86
C ALA A 660 2.91 -34.69 16.51
N LEU A 661 3.01 -34.90 17.82
CA LEU A 661 2.13 -35.78 18.59
C LEU A 661 0.69 -35.25 18.65
N ARG A 662 0.50 -33.93 18.72
CA ARG A 662 -0.80 -33.26 18.73
C ARG A 662 -1.51 -33.32 17.38
N GLU A 663 -0.77 -33.38 16.27
CA GLU A 663 -1.34 -33.37 14.93
C GLU A 663 -1.50 -34.77 14.32
N ASN A 664 -0.63 -35.70 14.66
CA ASN A 664 -0.66 -37.07 14.14
C ASN A 664 -1.30 -38.01 15.15
N SER A 665 -2.61 -38.25 15.01
CA SER A 665 -3.35 -39.15 15.90
C SER A 665 -2.83 -40.60 15.87
N GLU A 666 -2.34 -41.08 14.73
CA GLU A 666 -1.79 -42.44 14.60
C GLU A 666 -0.46 -42.59 15.35
N LEU A 667 0.48 -41.66 15.16
CA LEU A 667 1.72 -41.61 15.93
C LEU A 667 1.43 -41.55 17.44
N ARG A 668 0.46 -40.72 17.85
CA ARG A 668 0.04 -40.61 19.25
C ARG A 668 -0.41 -41.94 19.82
N GLU A 669 -1.26 -42.67 19.09
CA GLU A 669 -1.78 -43.97 19.54
C GLU A 669 -0.67 -45.05 19.58
N ILE A 670 0.28 -45.06 18.64
CA ILE A 670 1.43 -45.97 18.68
C ILE A 670 2.27 -45.72 19.93
N VAL A 671 2.64 -44.46 20.19
CA VAL A 671 3.41 -44.07 21.39
C VAL A 671 2.66 -44.47 22.66
N ARG A 672 1.35 -44.24 22.70
CA ARG A 672 0.49 -44.59 23.84
C ARG A 672 0.42 -46.10 24.07
N ALA A 673 0.18 -46.89 23.03
CA ALA A 673 -0.09 -48.32 23.15
C ALA A 673 1.19 -49.16 23.32
N GLU A 674 2.23 -48.87 22.54
CA GLU A 674 3.41 -49.72 22.44
C GLU A 674 4.53 -49.31 23.42
N TYR A 675 4.60 -48.03 23.78
CA TYR A 675 5.71 -47.48 24.55
C TYR A 675 5.38 -47.09 25.99
N ALA A 676 4.14 -47.28 26.47
CA ALA A 676 3.75 -46.95 27.86
C ALA A 676 4.61 -47.64 28.94
N THR A 677 5.02 -48.89 28.72
CA THR A 677 5.90 -49.62 29.67
C THR A 677 7.30 -49.00 29.71
N LEU A 678 7.84 -48.60 28.55
CA LEU A 678 9.13 -47.92 28.45
C LEU A 678 9.08 -46.53 29.08
N ALA A 679 8.00 -45.78 28.84
CA ALA A 679 7.75 -44.47 29.44
C ALA A 679 7.83 -44.55 30.98
N ARG A 680 7.13 -45.52 31.57
CA ARG A 680 7.11 -45.74 33.02
C ARG A 680 8.49 -46.08 33.57
N LEU A 681 9.26 -46.90 32.86
CA LEU A 681 10.62 -47.24 33.25
C LEU A 681 11.54 -46.01 33.23
N ARG A 682 11.54 -45.24 32.13
CA ARG A 682 12.42 -44.08 31.95
C ARG A 682 12.11 -42.95 32.91
N ILE A 683 10.83 -42.59 33.06
CA ILE A 683 10.40 -41.52 33.98
C ILE A 683 10.82 -41.85 35.41
N ARG A 684 10.53 -43.06 35.90
CA ARG A 684 10.90 -43.44 37.27
C ARG A 684 12.40 -43.54 37.48
N GLN A 685 13.16 -44.03 36.50
CA GLN A 685 14.61 -44.05 36.58
C GLN A 685 15.19 -42.63 36.62
N ALA A 686 14.66 -41.71 35.81
CA ALA A 686 15.10 -40.31 35.80
C ALA A 686 14.76 -39.60 37.13
N ILE A 687 13.54 -39.81 37.65
CA ILE A 687 13.11 -39.33 38.98
C ILE A 687 14.03 -39.87 40.08
N GLN A 688 14.32 -41.18 40.09
CA GLN A 688 15.21 -41.80 41.08
C GLN A 688 16.64 -41.27 41.03
N ARG A 689 17.13 -40.89 39.85
CA ARG A 689 18.45 -40.27 39.65
C ARG A 689 18.46 -38.78 39.99
N GLY A 690 17.29 -38.16 40.17
CA GLY A 690 17.15 -36.73 40.38
C GLY A 690 17.56 -35.90 39.16
N ASP A 691 17.37 -36.43 37.95
CA ASP A 691 17.78 -35.79 36.69
C ASP A 691 16.59 -35.06 36.03
N PRO A 692 16.42 -33.74 36.23
CA PRO A 692 15.26 -33.02 35.73
C PRO A 692 15.21 -32.92 34.21
N GLU A 693 16.36 -32.89 33.54
CA GLU A 693 16.43 -32.85 32.07
C GLU A 693 15.95 -34.16 31.47
N ALA A 694 16.36 -35.30 32.04
CA ALA A 694 15.86 -36.60 31.62
C ALA A 694 14.35 -36.79 31.90
N VAL A 695 13.84 -36.27 33.03
CA VAL A 695 12.40 -36.29 33.32
C VAL A 695 11.63 -35.42 32.32
N ARG A 696 12.12 -34.23 32.02
CA ARG A 696 11.51 -33.30 31.06
C ARG A 696 11.48 -33.87 29.64
N LEU A 697 12.59 -34.46 29.19
CA LEU A 697 12.66 -35.13 27.89
C LEU A 697 11.68 -36.31 27.83
N ALA A 698 11.66 -37.18 28.84
CA ALA A 698 10.74 -38.31 28.88
C ALA A 698 9.27 -37.86 28.88
N ALA A 699 8.95 -36.77 29.58
CA ALA A 699 7.61 -36.18 29.58
C ALA A 699 7.18 -35.68 28.18
N VAL A 700 8.11 -35.16 27.39
CA VAL A 700 7.83 -34.75 25.99
C VAL A 700 7.74 -35.96 25.06
N GLN A 701 8.63 -36.95 25.21
CA GLN A 701 8.65 -38.15 24.36
C GLN A 701 7.39 -39.02 24.53
N PHE A 702 6.87 -39.10 25.75
CA PHE A 702 5.80 -40.01 26.10
C PHE A 702 4.52 -39.29 26.51
N GLU A 703 4.36 -38.02 26.14
CA GLU A 703 3.21 -37.16 26.45
C GLU A 703 1.84 -37.87 26.33
N PRO A 704 1.60 -38.75 25.34
CA PRO A 704 0.31 -39.46 25.21
C PRO A 704 0.03 -40.52 26.29
N THR A 705 0.98 -40.82 27.19
CA THR A 705 0.89 -41.87 28.20
C THR A 705 0.47 -41.32 29.57
N ASP A 706 -0.29 -42.11 30.33
CA ASP A 706 -0.79 -41.74 31.67
C ASP A 706 0.32 -41.47 32.70
N VAL A 707 1.48 -42.11 32.53
CA VAL A 707 2.62 -41.97 33.43
C VAL A 707 3.29 -40.59 33.37
N VAL A 708 3.03 -39.79 32.34
CA VAL A 708 3.60 -38.43 32.24
C VAL A 708 3.04 -37.49 33.31
N ALA A 709 1.84 -37.74 33.82
CA ALA A 709 1.32 -37.02 34.99
C ALA A 709 2.26 -37.16 36.22
N GLU A 710 2.94 -38.30 36.38
CA GLU A 710 3.95 -38.51 37.43
C GLU A 710 5.19 -37.61 37.20
N ALA A 711 5.61 -37.45 35.94
CA ALA A 711 6.72 -36.57 35.57
C ALA A 711 6.39 -35.09 35.80
N TYR A 712 5.22 -34.63 35.35
CA TYR A 712 4.77 -33.24 35.56
C TYR A 712 4.58 -32.92 37.03
N ARG A 713 4.01 -33.83 37.82
CA ARG A 713 3.93 -33.67 39.28
C ARG A 713 5.30 -33.48 39.90
N TRP A 714 6.26 -34.34 39.55
CA TRP A 714 7.61 -34.28 40.11
C TRP A 714 8.35 -33.00 39.73
N LEU A 715 8.22 -32.56 38.46
CA LEU A 715 8.77 -31.28 37.98
C LEU A 715 8.11 -30.09 38.69
N GLY A 716 6.78 -30.15 38.89
CA GLY A 716 6.02 -29.14 39.60
C GLY A 716 6.41 -29.04 41.08
N ASP A 717 6.51 -30.18 41.77
CA ASP A 717 6.93 -30.24 43.19
C ASP A 717 8.37 -29.72 43.35
N ARG A 718 9.28 -30.04 42.44
CA ARG A 718 10.66 -29.50 42.45
C ARG A 718 10.70 -27.99 42.19
N ALA A 719 9.90 -27.51 41.24
CA ALA A 719 9.77 -26.08 40.96
C ALA A 719 9.17 -25.33 42.16
N LEU A 720 8.17 -25.92 42.81
CA LEU A 720 7.55 -25.41 44.04
C LEU A 720 8.57 -25.29 45.18
N ASP A 721 9.36 -26.34 45.42
CA ASP A 721 10.44 -26.36 46.42
C ASP A 721 11.53 -25.31 46.11
N SER A 722 11.77 -25.04 44.84
CA SER A 722 12.75 -24.04 44.37
C SER A 722 12.19 -22.61 44.38
N GLY A 723 10.93 -22.42 44.76
CA GLY A 723 10.25 -21.13 44.77
C GLY A 723 9.81 -20.63 43.38
N TRP A 724 9.87 -21.47 42.35
CA TRP A 724 9.48 -21.17 40.97
C TRP A 724 7.99 -21.42 40.76
N PHE A 725 7.17 -20.65 41.48
CA PHE A 725 5.73 -20.90 41.55
C PHE A 725 5.01 -20.84 40.19
N GLY A 726 5.43 -19.98 39.26
CA GLY A 726 4.82 -19.89 37.92
C GLY A 726 5.08 -21.15 37.10
N GLN A 727 6.31 -21.63 37.12
CA GLN A 727 6.69 -22.88 36.49
C GLN A 727 6.02 -24.09 37.16
N ALA A 728 5.93 -24.12 38.49
CA ALA A 728 5.22 -25.14 39.23
C ALA A 728 3.73 -25.19 38.82
N GLN A 729 3.08 -24.03 38.74
CA GLN A 729 1.70 -23.93 38.25
C GLN A 729 1.56 -24.48 36.83
N ALA A 730 2.47 -24.11 35.90
CA ALA A 730 2.42 -24.61 34.54
C ALA A 730 2.57 -26.15 34.48
N TRP A 731 3.47 -26.73 35.29
CA TRP A 731 3.60 -28.18 35.40
C TRP A 731 2.36 -28.84 35.98
N TYR A 732 1.72 -28.27 37.00
CA TYR A 732 0.48 -28.83 37.55
C TYR A 732 -0.73 -28.64 36.63
N GLU A 733 -0.78 -27.57 35.82
CA GLU A 733 -1.77 -27.43 34.74
C GLU A 733 -1.58 -28.55 33.70
N LEU A 734 -0.32 -28.85 33.31
CA LEU A 734 0.00 -29.99 32.45
C LEU A 734 -0.32 -31.35 33.09
N GLU A 735 -0.09 -31.52 34.40
CA GLU A 735 -0.48 -32.72 35.14
C GLU A 735 -2.00 -32.92 35.07
N ARG A 736 -2.77 -31.87 35.31
CA ARG A 736 -4.24 -31.92 35.26
C ARG A 736 -4.74 -32.35 33.88
N ASP A 737 -4.11 -31.82 32.83
CA ASP A 737 -4.53 -32.10 31.45
C ASP A 737 -4.09 -33.51 31.00
N ALA A 738 -3.00 -34.05 31.56
CA ALA A 738 -2.50 -35.41 31.31
C ALA A 738 -3.15 -36.51 32.19
N ASP A 739 -3.80 -36.15 33.31
CA ASP A 739 -4.36 -37.08 34.29
C ASP A 739 -5.66 -37.77 33.81
N LEU A 740 -5.49 -38.74 32.91
CA LEU A 740 -6.54 -39.63 32.43
C LEU A 740 -7.10 -40.57 33.52
N ALA A 741 -6.42 -40.71 34.66
CA ALA A 741 -6.78 -41.61 35.76
C ALA A 741 -7.73 -40.98 36.80
N GLY A 742 -8.01 -39.67 36.70
CA GLY A 742 -9.07 -39.00 37.45
C GLY A 742 -8.71 -38.59 38.89
N ASN A 743 -7.45 -38.24 39.17
CA ASN A 743 -6.98 -37.78 40.48
C ASN A 743 -7.09 -36.24 40.65
N ALA A 744 -8.19 -35.66 40.17
CA ALA A 744 -8.39 -34.22 40.04
C ALA A 744 -8.26 -33.44 41.37
N SER A 745 -8.61 -34.04 42.50
CA SER A 745 -8.53 -33.39 43.81
C SER A 745 -7.10 -33.11 44.27
N GLY A 746 -6.14 -33.98 43.94
CA GLY A 746 -4.74 -33.83 44.34
C GLY A 746 -3.99 -32.76 43.54
N VAL A 747 -4.31 -32.61 42.25
CA VAL A 747 -3.76 -31.57 41.38
C VAL A 747 -4.39 -30.21 41.72
N GLN A 748 -5.70 -30.18 41.97
CA GLN A 748 -6.40 -28.96 42.38
C GLN A 748 -5.84 -28.40 43.69
N ALA A 749 -5.51 -29.25 44.67
CA ALA A 749 -4.88 -28.80 45.91
C ALA A 749 -3.49 -28.17 45.68
N ARG A 750 -2.67 -28.73 44.78
CA ARG A 750 -1.38 -28.16 44.39
C ARG A 750 -1.53 -26.80 43.69
N LEU A 751 -2.45 -26.70 42.73
CA LEU A 751 -2.77 -25.44 42.06
C LEU A 751 -3.26 -24.37 43.05
N ARG A 752 -4.08 -24.75 44.04
CA ARG A 752 -4.51 -23.86 45.14
C ARG A 752 -3.33 -23.42 46.00
N LEU A 753 -2.45 -24.34 46.39
CA LEU A 753 -1.27 -24.02 47.20
C LEU A 753 -0.33 -23.06 46.48
N VAL A 754 -0.02 -23.32 45.20
CA VAL A 754 0.83 -22.46 44.39
C VAL A 754 0.22 -21.08 44.21
N ALA A 755 -1.08 -21.00 43.93
CA ALA A 755 -1.79 -19.72 43.85
C ALA A 755 -1.74 -18.97 45.19
N ALA A 756 -1.94 -19.66 46.31
CA ALA A 756 -1.87 -19.07 47.64
C ALA A 756 -0.47 -18.54 47.98
N LEU A 757 0.58 -19.27 47.58
CA LEU A 757 1.98 -18.84 47.71
C LEU A 757 2.31 -17.62 46.83
N GLN A 758 1.53 -17.41 45.78
CA GLN A 758 1.54 -16.20 44.94
C GLN A 758 0.58 -15.11 45.45
N GLY A 759 -0.09 -15.30 46.60
CA GLY A 759 -1.03 -14.35 47.18
C GLY A 759 -2.40 -14.29 46.48
N ARG A 760 -2.77 -15.34 45.74
CA ARG A 760 -4.01 -15.43 44.96
C ARG A 760 -4.87 -16.62 45.43
N THR A 761 -6.17 -16.53 45.20
CA THR A 761 -7.10 -17.65 45.40
C THR A 761 -7.49 -18.21 44.03
N LEU A 762 -7.38 -19.53 43.83
CA LEU A 762 -7.64 -20.18 42.55
C LEU A 762 -8.58 -21.40 42.72
N GLY A 763 -9.69 -21.43 41.98
CA GLY A 763 -10.65 -22.54 41.96
C GLY A 763 -11.48 -22.74 43.24
N GLU A 764 -12.19 -23.87 43.35
CA GLU A 764 -13.06 -24.22 44.49
C GLU A 764 -12.28 -24.87 45.64
N ALA A 765 -12.83 -24.79 46.86
CA ALA A 765 -12.23 -25.38 48.05
C ALA A 765 -12.15 -26.91 47.94
N VAL A 766 -11.04 -27.50 48.38
CA VAL A 766 -10.90 -28.96 48.36
C VAL A 766 -11.86 -29.60 49.38
N THR A 767 -12.49 -30.70 48.98
CA THR A 767 -13.48 -31.45 49.78
C THR A 767 -12.96 -32.82 50.26
N ALA A 768 -11.80 -33.25 49.75
CA ALA A 768 -11.14 -34.51 50.09
C ALA A 768 -9.79 -34.25 50.80
N PRO A 769 -9.31 -35.17 51.67
CA PRO A 769 -8.02 -35.05 52.33
C PRO A 769 -6.89 -34.84 51.32
N VAL A 770 -5.98 -33.91 51.61
CA VAL A 770 -4.88 -33.53 50.71
C VAL A 770 -3.59 -34.19 51.19
N ALA A 771 -2.88 -34.87 50.27
CA ALA A 771 -1.60 -35.50 50.55
C ALA A 771 -0.45 -34.75 49.86
N PHE A 772 0.58 -34.39 50.64
CA PHE A 772 1.86 -33.86 50.16
C PHE A 772 2.99 -34.70 50.74
N GLY A 773 3.65 -35.50 49.90
CA GLY A 773 4.62 -36.51 50.38
C GLY A 773 3.97 -37.46 51.39
N ASP A 774 4.56 -37.59 52.57
CA ASP A 774 4.06 -38.42 53.68
C ASP A 774 3.03 -37.71 54.58
N ALA A 775 2.77 -36.42 54.36
CA ALA A 775 1.84 -35.63 55.16
C ALA A 775 0.41 -35.67 54.58
N LEU A 776 -0.57 -36.03 55.41
CA LEU A 776 -2.00 -36.03 55.08
C LEU A 776 -2.70 -34.94 55.89
N MET A 777 -3.42 -34.04 55.23
CA MET A 777 -4.12 -32.91 55.85
C MET A 777 -5.62 -33.00 55.61
N ALA A 778 -6.44 -32.71 56.63
CA ALA A 778 -7.88 -32.64 56.47
C ALA A 778 -8.27 -31.43 55.58
N PRO A 779 -9.37 -31.49 54.81
CA PRO A 779 -9.77 -30.41 53.91
C PRO A 779 -9.89 -29.04 54.59
N ALA A 780 -10.48 -29.01 55.79
CA ALA A 780 -10.64 -27.78 56.57
C ALA A 780 -9.31 -27.19 57.06
N GLU A 781 -8.35 -28.04 57.43
CA GLU A 781 -7.00 -27.62 57.84
C GLU A 781 -6.22 -27.05 56.65
N PHE A 782 -6.35 -27.68 55.48
CA PHE A 782 -5.73 -27.20 54.25
C PHE A 782 -6.31 -25.86 53.82
N GLU A 783 -7.63 -25.70 53.80
CA GLU A 783 -8.25 -24.43 53.43
C GLU A 783 -7.96 -23.31 54.44
N ALA A 784 -7.83 -23.63 55.73
CA ALA A 784 -7.36 -22.67 56.74
C ALA A 784 -5.91 -22.24 56.47
N MET A 785 -5.02 -23.18 56.12
CA MET A 785 -3.64 -22.88 55.73
C MET A 785 -3.58 -22.03 54.46
N ILE A 786 -4.42 -22.31 53.45
CA ILE A 786 -4.52 -21.50 52.23
C ILE A 786 -4.99 -20.08 52.56
N ALA A 787 -6.02 -19.93 53.41
CA ALA A 787 -6.49 -18.61 53.83
C ALA A 787 -5.42 -17.85 54.61
N ASP A 788 -4.67 -18.52 55.50
CA ASP A 788 -3.55 -17.92 56.24
C ASP A 788 -2.39 -17.54 55.31
N LEU A 789 -2.03 -18.40 54.35
CA LEU A 789 -0.97 -18.15 53.37
C LEU A 789 -1.33 -17.00 52.44
N VAL A 790 -2.57 -16.98 51.93
CA VAL A 790 -3.10 -15.84 51.17
C VAL A 790 -3.04 -14.61 52.05
N THR A 791 -3.57 -14.62 53.28
CA THR A 791 -3.55 -13.45 54.18
C THR A 791 -2.14 -12.99 54.51
N HIS A 792 -1.18 -13.88 54.76
CA HIS A 792 0.20 -13.53 55.08
C HIS A 792 0.99 -13.09 53.86
N ARG A 793 0.77 -13.68 52.68
CA ARG A 793 1.38 -13.24 51.42
C ARG A 793 0.75 -11.94 50.94
N SER A 794 -0.57 -11.78 51.09
CA SER A 794 -1.33 -10.56 50.87
C SER A 794 -0.90 -9.45 51.84
N ALA A 795 -0.60 -9.77 53.11
CA ALA A 795 -0.14 -8.82 54.12
C ALA A 795 1.36 -8.48 54.01
N ALA A 796 2.22 -9.46 53.69
CA ALA A 796 3.61 -9.20 53.27
C ALA A 796 3.66 -8.43 51.95
N SER A 797 2.60 -8.57 51.14
CA SER A 797 2.32 -7.71 50.01
C SER A 797 1.42 -6.51 50.35
N ASP A 798 1.08 -6.20 51.60
CA ASP A 798 0.39 -4.96 52.01
C ASP A 798 1.32 -4.06 52.85
N GLY A 799 2.41 -4.62 53.41
CA GLY A 799 3.65 -3.90 53.71
C GLY A 799 4.50 -3.58 52.47
N GLY A 800 3.94 -3.90 51.30
CA GLY A 800 4.53 -3.69 49.99
C GLY A 800 3.55 -4.21 48.95
N ALA A 801 2.50 -3.43 48.66
CA ALA A 801 1.48 -3.67 47.63
C ALA A 801 2.08 -4.43 46.44
N ALA A 802 1.88 -5.76 46.39
CA ALA A 802 1.94 -6.47 45.13
C ALA A 802 0.68 -6.04 44.39
N PRO A 803 0.77 -5.40 43.21
CA PRO A 803 -0.38 -5.41 42.33
C PRO A 803 -0.72 -6.87 42.12
N SER A 804 -1.96 -7.24 42.46
CA SER A 804 -2.61 -8.44 41.97
C SER A 804 -2.31 -8.56 40.49
N ASP A 805 -1.68 -9.65 40.06
CA ASP A 805 -1.45 -9.95 38.65
C ASP A 805 -0.92 -8.76 37.82
N SER A 806 0.35 -8.83 37.41
CA SER A 806 0.62 -8.48 36.02
C SER A 806 -0.19 -9.45 35.14
N ARG A 807 -1.50 -9.20 35.02
CA ARG A 807 -2.26 -9.57 33.84
C ARG A 807 -1.36 -9.13 32.69
N PRO A 808 -1.16 -9.95 31.64
CA PRO A 808 -0.67 -9.39 30.39
C PRO A 808 -1.49 -8.12 30.18
N SER A 809 -0.82 -7.00 29.94
CA SER A 809 -1.43 -5.69 29.77
C SER A 809 -2.20 -5.65 28.45
N THR A 810 -3.21 -6.50 28.33
CA THR A 810 -4.16 -6.63 27.23
C THR A 810 -5.59 -6.32 27.67
N GLN A 811 -5.85 -6.17 28.98
CA GLN A 811 -7.08 -5.59 29.50
C GLN A 811 -6.77 -4.39 30.39
N VAL A 812 -6.61 -3.22 29.76
CA VAL A 812 -6.91 -1.94 30.42
C VAL A 812 -8.33 -2.08 30.98
N GLU A 813 -8.56 -1.65 32.23
CA GLU A 813 -9.90 -1.56 32.80
C GLU A 813 -10.77 -0.76 31.81
N ARG A 814 -11.66 -1.47 31.10
CA ARG A 814 -12.43 -0.91 29.98
C ARG A 814 -13.51 -0.01 30.56
N ILE A 815 -13.24 1.28 30.61
CA ILE A 815 -14.25 2.26 30.98
C ILE A 815 -15.24 2.37 29.82
N PRO A 816 -16.56 2.24 30.07
CA PRO A 816 -17.56 2.40 29.03
C PRO A 816 -17.47 3.77 28.36
N LEU A 817 -17.09 3.78 27.08
CA LEU A 817 -17.03 4.92 26.20
C LEU A 817 -18.45 5.28 25.75
N GLN A 818 -19.26 5.81 26.68
CA GLN A 818 -20.60 6.28 26.34
C GLN A 818 -20.55 7.57 25.52
N ASP A 819 -21.52 7.71 24.62
CA ASP A 819 -21.75 8.92 23.85
C ASP A 819 -22.11 10.10 24.78
N VAL A 820 -21.40 11.22 24.67
CA VAL A 820 -21.55 12.40 25.54
C VAL A 820 -21.95 13.63 24.73
N GLU A 821 -22.95 14.41 25.17
CA GLU A 821 -23.44 15.58 24.40
C GLU A 821 -22.43 16.73 24.37
N ALA A 822 -21.68 16.90 25.45
CA ALA A 822 -20.60 17.86 25.56
C ALA A 822 -19.50 17.28 26.47
N LEU A 823 -18.29 17.82 26.32
CA LEU A 823 -17.18 17.57 27.22
C LEU A 823 -16.62 18.91 27.68
N GLN A 824 -16.44 19.08 28.98
CA GLN A 824 -15.68 20.19 29.52
C GLN A 824 -14.19 19.90 29.44
N VAL A 825 -13.46 20.81 28.81
CA VAL A 825 -12.00 20.74 28.71
C VAL A 825 -11.39 21.61 29.81
N ASN A 826 -10.73 20.96 30.77
CA ASN A 826 -10.07 21.63 31.88
C ASN A 826 -8.56 21.44 31.79
N VAL A 827 -7.80 22.52 31.62
CA VAL A 827 -6.33 22.49 31.72
C VAL A 827 -5.96 22.34 33.19
N ARG A 828 -5.37 21.21 33.58
CA ARG A 828 -5.03 20.91 34.99
C ARG A 828 -3.57 21.12 35.33
N GLY A 829 -2.70 21.02 34.34
CA GLY A 829 -1.27 21.21 34.53
C GLY A 829 -0.51 21.19 33.21
N ARG A 830 0.81 21.18 33.31
CA ARG A 830 1.70 21.12 32.16
C ARG A 830 2.86 20.19 32.47
N LEU A 831 3.19 19.34 31.50
CA LEU A 831 4.37 18.51 31.52
C LEU A 831 5.59 19.38 31.15
N GLU A 832 6.10 20.08 32.16
CA GLU A 832 7.31 20.89 32.09
C GLU A 832 8.47 20.14 32.75
N GLY A 833 9.60 20.01 32.05
CA GLY A 833 10.73 19.22 32.52
C GLY A 833 11.85 19.09 31.50
N GLN A 834 12.71 18.10 31.71
CA GLN A 834 13.80 17.75 30.80
C GLN A 834 13.24 17.01 29.58
N LEU A 835 13.69 17.38 28.37
CA LEU A 835 13.09 16.95 27.09
C LEU A 835 14.11 16.29 26.15
N GLY A 836 15.30 15.98 26.65
CA GLY A 836 16.43 15.49 25.85
C GLY A 836 17.26 16.62 25.23
N GLU A 837 18.49 16.29 24.84
CA GLU A 837 19.36 17.19 24.08
C GLU A 837 18.86 17.32 22.63
N ASP A 838 19.08 18.50 22.02
CA ASP A 838 18.71 18.84 20.64
C ASP A 838 17.38 18.21 20.15
N PRO A 839 16.22 18.64 20.68
CA PRO A 839 14.91 18.04 20.37
C PRO A 839 14.51 18.08 18.89
N ARG A 840 15.19 18.91 18.10
CA ARG A 840 14.94 19.09 16.67
C ARG A 840 15.87 18.23 15.82
N ARG A 841 16.92 17.62 16.36
CA ARG A 841 17.82 16.77 15.58
C ARG A 841 17.10 15.58 14.98
N GLU A 842 17.20 15.42 13.67
CA GLU A 842 16.77 14.17 13.04
C GLU A 842 17.78 13.06 13.34
N MET A 843 17.29 11.94 13.87
CA MET A 843 18.11 10.74 14.07
C MET A 843 18.10 9.79 12.88
N THR A 844 17.04 9.86 12.07
CA THR A 844 16.85 9.10 10.84
C THR A 844 16.58 10.08 9.70
N ARG A 845 17.11 9.83 8.51
CA ARG A 845 16.99 10.77 7.39
C ARG A 845 15.54 10.87 6.89
N HIS A 846 15.14 12.06 6.48
CA HIS A 846 13.86 12.34 5.81
C HIS A 846 12.61 12.00 6.64
N VAL A 847 12.70 11.91 7.97
CA VAL A 847 11.53 11.57 8.81
C VAL A 847 10.65 12.79 9.14
N ARG A 848 11.17 14.02 9.01
CA ARG A 848 10.37 15.24 9.20
C ARG A 848 9.21 15.37 8.21
N THR A 849 9.29 14.74 7.04
CA THR A 849 8.21 14.76 6.06
C THR A 849 6.92 14.12 6.59
N HIS A 850 7.01 13.28 7.61
CA HIS A 850 5.88 12.54 8.19
C HIS A 850 5.18 13.26 9.35
N ALA A 851 5.62 14.47 9.73
CA ALA A 851 4.99 15.31 10.76
C ALA A 851 4.68 14.61 12.11
N ILE A 852 5.49 13.62 12.50
CA ILE A 852 5.29 12.76 13.67
C ILE A 852 5.15 13.55 14.99
N ASP A 853 4.17 13.18 15.82
CA ASP A 853 4.05 13.65 17.21
C ASP A 853 5.06 12.96 18.14
N TRP A 854 6.33 13.39 18.08
CA TRP A 854 7.41 12.78 18.87
C TRP A 854 7.13 12.75 20.38
N PRO A 855 6.79 13.88 21.04
CA PRO A 855 6.54 13.87 22.48
C PRO A 855 5.36 12.97 22.86
N GLY A 856 4.29 12.94 22.06
CA GLY A 856 3.15 12.06 22.30
C GLY A 856 3.53 10.57 22.19
N ARG A 857 4.24 10.19 21.13
CA ARG A 857 4.62 8.79 20.85
C ARG A 857 5.64 8.22 21.83
N GLN A 858 6.45 9.08 22.43
CA GLN A 858 7.53 8.69 23.34
C GLN A 858 7.13 8.80 24.82
N MET A 859 5.90 9.25 25.11
CA MET A 859 5.37 9.35 26.46
C MET A 859 4.81 8.01 26.93
N ALA A 860 5.10 7.65 28.18
CA ALA A 860 4.47 6.54 28.87
C ALA A 860 3.65 7.04 30.05
N THR A 861 2.49 6.42 30.26
CA THR A 861 1.56 6.78 31.32
C THR A 861 1.14 5.54 32.09
N LEU A 862 1.02 5.65 33.40
CA LEU A 862 0.57 4.58 34.28
C LEU A 862 -0.37 5.17 35.34
N LEU A 863 -1.61 4.71 35.37
CA LEU A 863 -2.55 5.02 36.44
C LEU A 863 -2.48 3.91 37.49
N ASP A 864 -2.15 4.25 38.73
CA ASP A 864 -2.07 3.32 39.85
C ASP A 864 -2.75 3.96 41.08
N GLY A 865 -3.97 3.52 41.35
CA GLY A 865 -4.84 4.10 42.38
C GLY A 865 -5.19 5.56 42.10
N ASP A 866 -4.86 6.44 43.04
CA ASP A 866 -5.13 7.87 42.99
C ASP A 866 -4.00 8.69 42.31
N THR A 867 -3.03 8.02 41.70
CA THR A 867 -1.84 8.66 41.14
C THR A 867 -1.65 8.30 39.68
N LEU A 868 -1.51 9.32 38.83
CA LEU A 868 -1.13 9.20 37.44
C LEU A 868 0.38 9.46 37.31
N PHE A 869 1.15 8.44 36.96
CA PHE A 869 2.57 8.56 36.64
C PHE A 869 2.75 8.82 35.14
N VAL A 870 3.59 9.80 34.81
CA VAL A 870 3.89 10.21 33.44
C VAL A 870 5.41 10.24 33.26
N SER A 871 5.91 9.43 32.34
CA SER A 871 7.32 9.39 31.95
C SER A 871 7.49 9.97 30.55
N ASN A 872 8.38 10.94 30.40
CA ASN A 872 8.83 11.43 29.09
C ASN A 872 10.21 10.89 28.69
N ARG A 873 10.67 9.82 29.37
CA ARG A 873 12.01 9.17 29.28
C ARG A 873 13.17 9.93 29.93
N PHE A 874 13.01 11.23 30.19
CA PHE A 874 14.02 12.08 30.83
C PHE A 874 13.62 12.52 32.24
N GLN A 875 12.33 12.46 32.55
CA GLN A 875 11.73 12.77 33.83
C GLN A 875 10.51 11.89 34.04
N LEU A 876 10.33 11.43 35.29
CA LEU A 876 9.11 10.80 35.77
C LEU A 876 8.38 11.80 36.68
N ALA A 877 7.09 12.01 36.44
CA ALA A 877 6.24 12.89 37.24
C ALA A 877 5.02 12.14 37.76
N ALA A 878 4.61 12.45 38.98
CA ALA A 878 3.39 11.93 39.58
C ALA A 878 2.35 13.06 39.67
N TYR A 879 1.14 12.77 39.23
CA TYR A 879 -0.01 13.67 39.30
C TYR A 879 -1.07 13.03 40.17
N ASP A 880 -1.74 13.85 40.97
CA ASP A 880 -2.97 13.46 41.63
C ASP A 880 -4.05 13.21 40.57
N SER A 881 -4.58 11.99 40.50
CA SER A 881 -5.48 11.59 39.43
C SER A 881 -6.89 12.17 39.57
N GLN A 882 -7.23 12.79 40.71
CA GLN A 882 -8.52 13.46 40.90
C GLN A 882 -8.48 14.95 40.49
N SER A 883 -7.42 15.65 40.87
CA SER A 883 -7.25 17.10 40.66
C SER A 883 -6.37 17.45 39.47
N GLY A 884 -5.57 16.51 38.97
CA GLY A 884 -4.56 16.71 37.93
C GLY A 884 -3.35 17.54 38.38
N GLN A 885 -3.23 17.85 39.67
CA GLN A 885 -2.09 18.59 40.23
C GLN A 885 -0.85 17.70 40.32
N ARG A 886 0.31 18.25 39.96
CA ARG A 886 1.58 17.53 40.07
C ARG A 886 1.98 17.38 41.53
N ARG A 887 2.14 16.14 42.01
CA ARG A 887 2.63 15.80 43.35
C ARG A 887 4.15 15.97 43.44
N TRP A 888 4.88 15.39 42.48
CA TRP A 888 6.34 15.51 42.39
C TRP A 888 6.83 15.23 40.96
N ALA A 889 8.09 15.54 40.69
CA ALA A 889 8.80 15.14 39.49
C ALA A 889 10.27 14.82 39.83
N THR A 890 10.85 13.80 39.21
CA THR A 890 12.25 13.43 39.43
C THR A 890 13.20 14.53 38.95
N SER A 891 14.35 14.67 39.61
CA SER A 891 15.50 15.39 39.06
C SER A 891 16.20 14.56 37.97
N ALA A 892 17.26 15.10 37.35
CA ALA A 892 18.16 14.28 36.56
C ALA A 892 18.80 13.18 37.44
N PRO A 893 19.01 11.97 36.91
CA PRO A 893 19.86 10.97 37.54
C PRO A 893 21.26 11.54 37.83
N PRO A 894 21.82 11.30 39.03
CA PRO A 894 23.12 11.85 39.42
C PRO A 894 24.25 11.36 38.51
N ASN A 895 25.21 12.24 38.22
CA ASN A 895 26.45 11.95 37.46
C ASN A 895 26.26 11.38 36.05
N ARG A 896 25.09 11.56 35.42
CA ARG A 896 24.83 11.09 34.05
C ARG A 896 24.44 12.25 33.14
N LYS A 897 24.92 12.22 31.90
CA LYS A 897 24.55 13.19 30.86
C LYS A 897 23.23 12.79 30.20
N MET A 898 22.46 13.76 29.74
CA MET A 898 21.20 13.52 29.03
C MET A 898 21.49 13.09 27.59
N GLN A 899 20.71 12.16 27.04
CA GLN A 899 20.80 11.81 25.61
C GLN A 899 19.95 12.73 24.73
N PHE A 900 20.09 12.60 23.39
CA PHE A 900 19.24 13.31 22.44
C PHE A 900 17.76 12.93 22.58
N ALA A 901 16.87 13.90 22.38
CA ALA A 901 15.43 13.67 22.52
C ALA A 901 14.91 12.56 21.61
N GLN A 902 15.39 12.48 20.37
CA GLN A 902 14.92 11.47 19.42
C GLN A 902 15.76 10.17 19.45
N ALA A 903 16.73 10.04 20.37
CA ALA A 903 17.38 8.74 20.60
C ALA A 903 16.35 7.71 21.06
N TRP A 904 16.51 6.45 20.64
CA TRP A 904 15.51 5.40 20.87
C TRP A 904 14.13 5.82 20.32
N THR A 905 14.14 6.12 19.02
CA THR A 905 13.05 6.65 18.20
C THR A 905 11.70 5.99 18.50
N ASN A 906 10.68 6.76 18.89
CA ASN A 906 9.30 6.31 19.19
C ASN A 906 9.13 5.25 20.29
N ILE A 907 10.14 4.96 21.11
CA ILE A 907 10.03 4.01 22.21
C ILE A 907 9.60 4.74 23.48
N ALA A 908 8.38 4.49 23.94
CA ALA A 908 7.92 4.90 25.27
C ALA A 908 8.57 4.02 26.35
N MET A 909 9.01 4.61 27.48
CA MET A 909 9.66 3.90 28.59
C MET A 909 8.72 3.80 29.78
N ARG A 910 8.02 2.66 29.89
CA ARG A 910 6.94 2.46 30.86
C ARG A 910 7.49 2.24 32.27
N PRO A 911 7.00 2.99 33.28
CA PRO A 911 7.34 2.72 34.67
C PRO A 911 6.62 1.46 35.17
N THR A 912 7.27 0.71 36.05
CA THR A 912 6.73 -0.50 36.68
C THR A 912 6.71 -0.32 38.21
N PRO A 913 5.53 -0.27 38.85
CA PRO A 913 5.42 -0.09 40.30
C PRO A 913 5.62 -1.41 41.05
N ARG A 914 6.19 -1.34 42.25
CA ARG A 914 6.23 -2.44 43.23
C ARG A 914 6.39 -1.90 44.64
N GLY A 915 5.38 -2.07 45.49
CA GLY A 915 5.37 -1.46 46.83
C GLY A 915 5.68 0.04 46.76
N ASP A 916 6.64 0.50 47.56
CA ASP A 916 7.07 1.90 47.64
C ASP A 916 8.07 2.32 46.55
N SER A 917 8.33 1.46 45.57
CA SER A 917 9.31 1.69 44.49
C SER A 917 8.64 1.77 43.12
N LEU A 918 9.20 2.62 42.26
CA LEU A 918 8.92 2.69 40.83
C LEU A 918 10.21 2.41 40.07
N PHE A 919 10.18 1.40 39.20
CA PHE A 919 11.30 1.06 38.32
C PHE A 919 11.04 1.64 36.95
N VAL A 920 11.95 2.48 36.46
CA VAL A 920 11.76 3.15 35.16
C VAL A 920 13.08 3.27 34.41
N ARG A 921 13.01 2.97 33.11
CA ARG A 921 14.12 3.19 32.19
C ARG A 921 14.18 4.67 31.81
N MET A 922 15.38 5.25 31.79
CA MET A 922 15.60 6.66 31.45
C MET A 922 16.78 6.83 30.49
N LEU A 923 16.74 7.90 29.69
CA LEU A 923 17.74 8.21 28.65
C LEU A 923 18.88 9.09 29.16
N TYR A 924 19.72 8.52 30.04
CA TYR A 924 20.90 9.16 30.61
C TYR A 924 22.15 8.28 30.53
N GLY A 925 23.29 8.88 30.19
CA GLY A 925 24.56 8.19 29.89
C GLY A 925 24.70 7.85 28.41
N GLU A 926 25.68 7.01 28.07
CA GLU A 926 25.88 6.52 26.69
C GLU A 926 24.74 5.56 26.25
N GLN A 927 24.22 4.76 27.18
CA GLN A 927 23.09 3.85 26.99
C GLN A 927 21.97 4.12 28.00
N PRO A 928 20.70 3.71 27.73
CA PRO A 928 19.62 3.86 28.69
C PRO A 928 19.95 3.18 30.03
N CYS A 929 19.61 3.85 31.13
CA CYS A 929 19.78 3.31 32.47
C CYS A 929 18.42 2.90 33.07
N LEU A 930 18.44 1.96 34.01
CA LEU A 930 17.29 1.63 34.85
C LEU A 930 17.45 2.37 36.18
N THR A 931 16.35 2.93 36.65
CA THR A 931 16.32 3.66 37.92
C THR A 931 15.26 3.09 38.84
N CYS A 932 15.52 3.13 40.14
CA CYS A 932 14.53 2.89 41.16
C CYS A 932 14.24 4.18 41.90
N VAL A 933 12.98 4.58 41.89
CA VAL A 933 12.49 5.85 42.43
C VAL A 933 11.54 5.56 43.58
N ASN A 934 11.65 6.31 44.68
CA ASN A 934 10.67 6.27 45.76
C ASN A 934 9.32 6.81 45.26
N ARG A 935 8.29 5.97 45.34
CA ARG A 935 6.94 6.28 44.85
C ARG A 935 6.31 7.51 45.52
N ALA A 936 6.65 7.77 46.78
CA ALA A 936 6.03 8.84 47.56
C ALA A 936 6.51 10.25 47.17
N ASP A 937 7.80 10.40 46.85
CA ASP A 937 8.46 11.71 46.70
C ASP A 937 9.29 11.89 45.43
N GLY A 938 9.46 10.84 44.62
CA GLY A 938 10.22 10.92 43.37
C GLY A 938 11.75 10.91 43.55
N THR A 939 12.27 10.60 44.74
CA THR A 939 13.73 10.54 44.97
C THR A 939 14.34 9.23 44.45
N PHE A 940 15.55 9.29 43.88
CA PHE A 940 16.26 8.09 43.41
C PHE A 940 16.79 7.28 44.59
N ARG A 941 16.44 5.99 44.64
CA ARG A 941 17.06 5.00 45.53
C ARG A 941 18.37 4.49 44.95
N TRP A 942 18.37 4.22 43.64
CA TRP A 942 19.56 3.82 42.89
C TRP A 942 19.38 4.07 41.38
N VAL A 943 20.50 4.07 40.67
CA VAL A 943 20.59 4.11 39.20
C VAL A 943 21.52 2.96 38.79
N SER A 944 21.08 2.10 37.88
CA SER A 944 21.85 0.93 37.46
C SER A 944 23.18 1.32 36.83
N GLU A 945 24.23 0.55 37.09
CA GLU A 945 25.53 0.69 36.43
C GLU A 945 25.79 -0.49 35.50
N LEU A 946 25.83 -0.22 34.20
CA LEU A 946 26.22 -1.17 33.15
C LEU A 946 27.40 -0.61 32.35
N PRO A 947 28.23 -1.47 31.74
CA PRO A 947 29.28 -1.04 30.80
C PRO A 947 28.70 -0.28 29.60
N ASP A 948 29.47 0.62 29.00
CA ASP A 948 29.03 1.42 27.84
C ASP A 948 28.69 0.56 26.60
N SER A 949 29.20 -0.67 26.53
CA SER A 949 28.91 -1.67 25.49
C SER A 949 27.57 -2.40 25.69
N GLU A 950 26.93 -2.28 26.85
CA GLU A 950 25.69 -2.97 27.23
C GLU A 950 24.54 -1.95 27.43
N ALA A 951 23.43 -2.14 26.71
CA ALA A 951 22.25 -1.27 26.80
C ALA A 951 21.05 -2.00 27.39
N ILE A 952 20.23 -1.30 28.19
CA ILE A 952 18.92 -1.80 28.64
C ILE A 952 17.88 -1.53 27.55
N VAL A 953 17.34 -2.60 26.97
CA VAL A 953 16.56 -2.52 25.73
C VAL A 953 15.06 -2.73 25.92
N SER A 954 14.64 -3.35 27.02
CA SER A 954 13.22 -3.46 27.41
C SER A 954 12.88 -2.58 28.63
N ASP A 955 11.59 -2.38 28.85
CA ASP A 955 11.08 -1.87 30.13
C ASP A 955 11.19 -2.96 31.22
N PRO A 956 11.25 -2.59 32.51
CA PRO A 956 11.40 -3.53 33.61
C PRO A 956 10.14 -4.36 33.85
N LEU A 957 10.33 -5.65 34.10
CA LEU A 957 9.26 -6.60 34.40
C LEU A 957 9.64 -7.53 35.55
N TRP A 958 8.66 -8.25 36.09
CA TRP A 958 8.86 -9.14 37.22
C TRP A 958 8.71 -10.60 36.80
N LEU A 959 9.78 -11.39 36.87
CA LEU A 959 9.70 -12.85 36.74
C LEU A 959 10.02 -13.48 38.08
N HIS A 960 9.11 -14.29 38.63
CA HIS A 960 9.31 -14.99 39.91
C HIS A 960 9.78 -14.08 41.06
N ASN A 961 9.22 -12.88 41.16
CA ASN A 961 9.60 -11.86 42.16
C ASN A 961 11.07 -11.38 42.05
N GLN A 962 11.70 -11.58 40.89
CA GLN A 962 12.96 -10.95 40.53
C GLN A 962 12.71 -9.87 39.48
N LEU A 963 13.46 -8.78 39.60
CA LEU A 963 13.44 -7.69 38.63
C LEU A 963 14.23 -8.13 37.40
N VAL A 964 13.59 -8.09 36.23
CA VAL A 964 14.18 -8.54 34.97
C VAL A 964 14.09 -7.45 33.91
N VAL A 965 15.15 -7.34 33.11
CA VAL A 965 15.19 -6.55 31.87
C VAL A 965 15.88 -7.34 30.77
N LEU A 966 15.62 -6.97 29.53
CA LEU A 966 16.48 -7.39 28.43
C LEU A 966 17.65 -6.41 28.29
N THR A 967 18.86 -6.95 28.15
CA THR A 967 20.05 -6.18 27.79
C THR A 967 20.62 -6.61 26.45
N ALA A 968 21.24 -5.68 25.74
CA ALA A 968 21.93 -5.95 24.48
C ALA A 968 23.38 -5.48 24.59
N GLU A 969 24.32 -6.42 24.44
CA GLU A 969 25.75 -6.13 24.49
C GLU A 969 26.35 -6.23 23.10
N ARG A 970 27.06 -5.19 22.66
CA ARG A 970 27.83 -5.21 21.40
C ARG A 970 29.12 -6.00 21.58
N SER A 971 29.36 -6.98 20.71
CA SER A 971 30.64 -7.67 20.59
C SER A 971 31.51 -7.04 19.50
N ASP A 972 32.83 -7.19 19.61
CA ASP A 972 33.81 -6.77 18.60
C ASP A 972 33.61 -7.46 17.23
N GLN A 973 32.86 -8.57 17.17
CA GLN A 973 32.58 -9.33 15.95
C GLN A 973 31.35 -8.86 15.15
N GLN A 974 30.85 -7.63 15.36
CA GLN A 974 29.65 -7.07 14.69
C GLN A 974 28.35 -7.85 14.94
N ALA A 975 28.31 -8.59 16.06
CA ALA A 975 27.11 -9.25 16.55
C ALA A 975 26.78 -8.72 17.94
N THR A 976 25.50 -8.43 18.17
CA THR A 976 24.95 -8.00 19.45
C THR A 976 24.30 -9.19 20.13
N VAL A 977 24.67 -9.45 21.39
CA VAL A 977 24.08 -10.53 22.17
C VAL A 977 22.93 -9.95 23.01
N LEU A 978 21.72 -10.40 22.73
CA LEU A 978 20.54 -10.13 23.54
C LEU A 978 20.53 -11.08 24.74
N ARG A 979 20.30 -10.56 25.94
CA ARG A 979 20.28 -11.32 27.19
C ARG A 979 19.07 -11.01 28.05
N ILE A 980 18.64 -12.00 28.82
CA ILE A 980 17.78 -11.79 29.99
C ILE A 980 18.71 -11.48 31.16
N SER A 981 18.58 -10.29 31.74
CA SER A 981 19.37 -9.83 32.87
C SER A 981 18.49 -9.71 34.10
N ARG A 982 18.86 -10.41 35.17
CA ARG A 982 18.18 -10.38 36.47
C ARG A 982 18.90 -9.39 37.37
N LEU A 983 18.16 -8.46 37.96
CA LEU A 983 18.71 -7.41 38.81
C LEU A 983 18.22 -7.55 40.24
N ASP A 984 19.08 -7.20 41.19
CA ASP A 984 18.66 -7.01 42.56
C ASP A 984 17.78 -5.75 42.65
N SER A 985 16.55 -5.92 43.15
CA SER A 985 15.58 -4.82 43.19
C SER A 985 15.93 -3.70 44.20
N ALA A 986 16.80 -3.98 45.18
CA ALA A 986 17.22 -3.04 46.21
C ALA A 986 18.48 -2.25 45.83
N THR A 987 19.38 -2.83 45.03
CA THR A 987 20.66 -2.18 44.63
C THR A 987 20.73 -1.81 43.15
N GLY A 988 19.99 -2.50 42.28
CA GLY A 988 20.09 -2.36 40.83
C GLY A 988 21.31 -3.06 40.21
N GLU A 989 22.03 -3.89 40.98
CA GLU A 989 23.14 -4.70 40.46
C GLU A 989 22.63 -5.91 39.68
N VAL A 990 23.34 -6.29 38.62
CA VAL A 990 23.02 -7.48 37.83
C VAL A 990 23.45 -8.74 38.59
N VAL A 991 22.49 -9.58 38.93
CA VAL A 991 22.67 -10.85 39.64
C VAL A 991 23.04 -11.97 38.66
N ASP A 992 22.41 -11.99 37.49
CA ASP A 992 22.54 -13.08 36.51
C ASP A 992 22.27 -12.57 35.08
N ARG A 993 22.88 -13.23 34.08
CA ARG A 993 22.75 -12.92 32.66
C ARG A 993 22.64 -14.21 31.84
N LEU A 994 21.54 -14.35 31.11
CA LEU A 994 21.26 -15.51 30.27
C LEU A 994 21.22 -15.08 28.79
N PRO A 995 22.07 -15.63 27.91
CA PRO A 995 22.05 -15.31 26.49
C PRO A 995 20.77 -15.84 25.84
N LEU A 996 20.08 -14.97 25.07
CA LEU A 996 18.82 -15.28 24.43
C LEU A 996 18.93 -15.34 22.90
N ALA A 997 19.59 -14.37 22.27
CA ALA A 997 19.68 -14.31 20.81
C ALA A 997 20.87 -13.49 20.33
N TYR A 998 21.25 -13.68 19.06
CA TYR A 998 22.25 -12.87 18.38
C TYR A 998 21.56 -11.96 17.36
N LEU A 999 21.94 -10.68 17.36
CA LEU A 999 21.40 -9.64 16.50
C LEU A 999 22.52 -9.00 15.69
N ARG A 1000 22.20 -8.59 14.46
CA ARG A 1000 23.10 -7.81 13.60
C ARG A 1000 23.14 -6.36 14.05
N ASP A 1001 24.19 -5.66 13.63
CA ASP A 1001 24.34 -4.24 13.94
C ASP A 1001 23.21 -3.37 13.34
N SER A 1002 22.58 -3.82 12.24
CA SER A 1002 21.40 -3.15 11.66
C SER A 1002 20.23 -3.01 12.64
N TRP A 1003 20.10 -3.91 13.63
CA TRP A 1003 19.08 -3.81 14.68
C TRP A 1003 19.18 -2.49 15.47
N TRP A 1004 20.39 -1.94 15.64
CA TRP A 1004 20.62 -0.68 16.34
C TRP A 1004 20.08 0.57 15.63
N GLN A 1005 19.59 0.44 14.40
CA GLN A 1005 18.93 1.54 13.70
C GLN A 1005 17.51 1.78 14.26
N ARG A 1006 16.80 0.71 14.64
CA ARG A 1006 15.47 0.80 15.30
C ARG A 1006 15.52 0.70 16.81
N ARG A 1007 16.43 -0.13 17.35
CA ARG A 1007 16.61 -0.38 18.79
C ARG A 1007 15.34 -0.86 19.51
N ASN A 1008 14.52 -1.64 18.82
CA ASN A 1008 13.25 -2.14 19.36
C ASN A 1008 13.45 -3.44 20.14
N ALA A 1009 13.06 -3.44 21.42
CA ALA A 1009 12.73 -4.64 22.15
C ALA A 1009 11.48 -4.40 23.01
N SER A 1010 10.37 -5.05 22.65
CA SER A 1010 9.14 -5.04 23.45
C SER A 1010 8.88 -6.44 23.99
N VAL A 1011 8.35 -6.52 25.21
CA VAL A 1011 8.22 -7.78 25.95
C VAL A 1011 6.82 -7.90 26.54
N THR A 1012 6.19 -9.05 26.33
CA THR A 1012 4.98 -9.47 27.02
C THR A 1012 5.32 -10.58 28.01
N GLN A 1013 5.01 -10.37 29.28
CA GLN A 1013 5.13 -11.40 30.31
C GLN A 1013 4.02 -12.44 30.13
N LEU A 1014 4.40 -13.72 30.17
CA LEU A 1014 3.51 -14.86 30.18
C LEU A 1014 3.62 -15.59 31.52
N LYS A 1015 2.70 -16.53 31.79
CA LYS A 1015 2.73 -17.32 33.03
C LYS A 1015 4.02 -18.11 33.18
N ASP A 1016 4.55 -18.62 32.06
CA ASP A 1016 5.66 -19.56 31.97
C ASP A 1016 6.80 -19.01 31.09
N GLY A 1017 7.03 -17.69 31.11
CA GLY A 1017 8.17 -17.05 30.45
C GLY A 1017 7.83 -15.75 29.74
N LEU A 1018 8.51 -15.48 28.62
CA LEU A 1018 8.42 -14.23 27.88
C LEU A 1018 8.05 -14.44 26.40
N LEU A 1019 7.40 -13.43 25.82
CA LEU A 1019 7.26 -13.23 24.39
C LEU A 1019 7.92 -11.89 24.02
N VAL A 1020 8.94 -11.93 23.17
CA VAL A 1020 9.81 -10.79 22.85
C VAL A 1020 9.72 -10.45 21.37
N THR A 1021 9.56 -9.17 21.03
CA THR A 1021 9.58 -8.65 19.65
C THR A 1021 10.78 -7.75 19.41
N LEU A 1022 11.46 -7.92 18.28
CA LEU A 1022 12.75 -7.29 17.96
C LEU A 1022 12.75 -6.54 16.61
N SER A 1023 11.60 -6.03 16.16
CA SER A 1023 11.41 -5.41 14.84
C SER A 1023 11.81 -6.34 13.69
N GLY A 1024 11.08 -7.47 13.58
CA GLY A 1024 11.30 -8.47 12.53
C GLY A 1024 11.45 -9.90 13.02
N ALA A 1025 11.69 -10.07 14.32
CA ALA A 1025 11.72 -11.38 14.95
C ALA A 1025 10.82 -11.38 16.19
N VAL A 1026 10.18 -12.52 16.44
CA VAL A 1026 9.40 -12.80 17.65
C VAL A 1026 10.01 -14.02 18.32
N ILE A 1027 10.34 -13.93 19.60
CA ILE A 1027 10.97 -15.01 20.37
C ILE A 1027 10.05 -15.38 21.52
N ARG A 1028 9.70 -16.66 21.64
CA ARG A 1028 9.09 -17.24 22.84
C ARG A 1028 10.15 -18.02 23.60
N CYS A 1029 10.38 -17.65 24.86
CA CYS A 1029 11.29 -18.38 25.74
C CYS A 1029 10.69 -18.58 27.13
N ASP A 1030 11.09 -19.66 27.81
CA ASP A 1030 10.65 -19.88 29.19
C ASP A 1030 11.34 -18.94 30.20
N ASP A 1031 11.08 -19.15 31.48
CA ASP A 1031 11.63 -18.36 32.59
C ASP A 1031 13.13 -18.58 32.83
N GLN A 1032 13.71 -19.64 32.26
CA GLN A 1032 15.14 -19.93 32.26
C GLN A 1032 15.84 -19.42 30.98
N GLY A 1033 15.08 -18.79 30.07
CA GLY A 1033 15.61 -18.25 28.82
C GLY A 1033 15.78 -19.29 27.72
N GLU A 1034 15.28 -20.52 27.89
CA GLU A 1034 15.28 -21.50 26.82
C GLU A 1034 14.26 -21.12 25.74
N ILE A 1035 14.74 -21.03 24.50
CA ILE A 1035 13.91 -20.65 23.36
C ILE A 1035 13.00 -21.82 22.97
N ARG A 1036 11.69 -21.58 22.98
CA ARG A 1036 10.71 -22.53 22.44
C ARG A 1036 10.59 -22.44 20.93
N TRP A 1037 10.45 -21.21 20.44
CA TRP A 1037 10.42 -20.91 19.02
C TRP A 1037 10.83 -19.46 18.73
N VAL A 1038 11.27 -19.22 17.49
CA VAL A 1038 11.54 -17.90 16.93
C VAL A 1038 10.83 -17.76 15.59
N ARG A 1039 10.07 -16.69 15.40
CA ARG A 1039 9.41 -16.40 14.13
C ARG A 1039 10.02 -15.16 13.49
N LYS A 1040 10.51 -15.30 12.26
CA LYS A 1040 11.05 -14.21 11.42
C LYS A 1040 9.93 -13.62 10.55
N GLN A 1041 9.98 -12.32 10.31
CA GLN A 1041 9.07 -11.59 9.42
C GLN A 1041 9.86 -10.91 8.30
N VAL A 1042 9.18 -10.45 7.25
CA VAL A 1042 9.83 -9.60 6.24
C VAL A 1042 10.06 -8.23 6.85
N VAL A 1043 11.33 -7.83 6.93
CA VAL A 1043 11.74 -6.56 7.51
C VAL A 1043 12.17 -5.62 6.40
N LEU A 1044 11.57 -4.44 6.37
CA LEU A 1044 11.98 -3.39 5.46
C LEU A 1044 13.31 -2.78 5.94
N PRO A 1045 14.24 -2.40 5.07
CA PRO A 1045 15.46 -1.70 5.48
C PRO A 1045 15.14 -0.26 5.91
N THR A 1046 15.71 0.22 7.03
CA THR A 1046 15.32 1.54 7.56
C THR A 1046 15.79 2.70 6.69
N GLU A 1047 16.88 2.52 5.95
CA GLU A 1047 17.43 3.55 5.08
C GLU A 1047 16.63 3.71 3.79
N GLU A 1048 15.99 2.65 3.28
CA GLU A 1048 15.23 2.68 2.02
C GLU A 1048 13.72 2.89 2.25
N ASP A 1049 13.18 2.50 3.41
CA ASP A 1049 11.78 2.73 3.82
C ASP A 1049 11.75 3.37 5.20
N ASN A 1050 11.53 4.69 5.26
CA ASN A 1050 11.47 5.41 6.53
C ASN A 1050 10.06 5.50 7.13
N GLU A 1051 9.05 4.86 6.51
CA GLU A 1051 7.66 4.87 6.98
C GLU A 1051 7.47 4.13 8.31
N TRP A 1052 8.41 3.28 8.72
CA TRP A 1052 8.37 2.61 10.03
C TRP A 1052 8.25 3.60 11.22
N VAL A 1053 8.64 4.87 11.06
CA VAL A 1053 8.46 5.88 12.11
C VAL A 1053 7.00 6.26 12.34
N LYS A 1054 6.09 5.91 11.42
CA LYS A 1054 4.63 6.03 11.58
C LYS A 1054 4.05 4.90 12.43
N GLN A 1055 4.76 3.77 12.58
CA GLN A 1055 4.33 2.64 13.40
C GLN A 1055 4.57 2.88 14.90
N HIS A 1056 3.66 2.40 15.73
CA HIS A 1056 3.81 2.43 17.19
C HIS A 1056 4.57 1.20 17.69
N PHE A 1057 5.44 1.44 18.67
CA PHE A 1057 6.12 0.39 19.42
C PHE A 1057 5.18 -0.11 20.51
N GLN A 1058 4.66 -1.32 20.34
CA GLN A 1058 3.72 -1.95 21.26
C GLN A 1058 4.15 -3.39 21.56
N PRO A 1059 3.93 -3.87 22.80
CA PRO A 1059 4.13 -5.27 23.12
C PRO A 1059 3.13 -6.16 22.35
N PRO A 1060 3.49 -7.41 22.04
CA PRO A 1060 2.56 -8.41 21.50
C PRO A 1060 1.24 -8.48 22.25
N PHE A 1061 0.13 -8.53 21.50
CA PHE A 1061 -1.21 -8.64 22.06
C PHE A 1061 -1.59 -10.12 22.20
N VAL A 1062 -1.65 -10.63 23.43
CA VAL A 1062 -1.94 -12.05 23.71
C VAL A 1062 -3.42 -12.23 24.05
N LEU A 1063 -4.10 -13.11 23.29
CA LEU A 1063 -5.52 -13.44 23.38
C LEU A 1063 -5.68 -14.98 23.44
N GLY A 1064 -5.84 -15.53 24.64
CA GLY A 1064 -5.94 -16.99 24.80
C GLY A 1064 -4.67 -17.70 24.33
N ASP A 1065 -4.80 -18.56 23.33
CA ASP A 1065 -3.71 -19.31 22.69
C ASP A 1065 -3.02 -18.56 21.53
N LEU A 1066 -3.48 -17.35 21.20
CA LEU A 1066 -2.97 -16.55 20.10
C LEU A 1066 -2.16 -15.34 20.58
N ALA A 1067 -1.11 -15.04 19.83
CA ALA A 1067 -0.38 -13.78 19.89
C ALA A 1067 -0.57 -13.01 18.58
N ILE A 1068 -1.11 -11.80 18.68
CA ILE A 1068 -1.24 -10.87 17.56
C ILE A 1068 -0.03 -9.93 17.56
N ILE A 1069 0.69 -9.92 16.45
CA ILE A 1069 1.99 -9.25 16.30
C ILE A 1069 1.89 -8.15 15.24
N VAL A 1070 2.27 -6.93 15.63
CA VAL A 1070 2.56 -5.80 14.74
C VAL A 1070 3.87 -5.18 15.21
N GLN A 1071 4.84 -5.04 14.30
CA GLN A 1071 6.17 -4.52 14.63
C GLN A 1071 6.58 -3.37 13.71
N PRO A 1072 7.23 -2.32 14.25
CA PRO A 1072 7.88 -1.30 13.44
C PRO A 1072 8.88 -1.89 12.44
N GLY A 1073 8.74 -1.53 11.16
CA GLY A 1073 9.54 -2.03 10.03
C GLY A 1073 8.97 -3.28 9.37
N VAL A 1074 7.81 -3.77 9.82
CA VAL A 1074 7.10 -4.92 9.25
C VAL A 1074 5.72 -4.46 8.77
N ALA A 1075 5.32 -4.93 7.60
CA ALA A 1075 4.10 -4.51 6.90
C ALA A 1075 2.94 -5.51 7.06
N THR A 1076 2.97 -6.38 8.07
CA THR A 1076 1.95 -7.41 8.28
C THR A 1076 1.39 -7.36 9.70
N VAL A 1077 0.15 -7.82 9.83
CA VAL A 1077 -0.46 -8.23 11.09
C VAL A 1077 -0.46 -9.75 11.12
N ASP A 1078 0.25 -10.34 12.08
CA ASP A 1078 0.38 -11.79 12.18
C ASP A 1078 -0.37 -12.31 13.40
N ALA A 1079 -1.19 -13.35 13.23
CA ALA A 1079 -1.72 -14.15 14.32
C ALA A 1079 -0.93 -15.46 14.44
N VAL A 1080 -0.26 -15.61 15.57
CA VAL A 1080 0.68 -16.71 15.84
C VAL A 1080 0.18 -17.53 17.01
N GLU A 1081 0.22 -18.86 16.88
CA GLU A 1081 -0.05 -19.76 18.00
C GLU A 1081 1.05 -19.65 19.06
N LEU A 1082 0.66 -19.35 20.29
CA LEU A 1082 1.58 -19.03 21.37
C LEU A 1082 2.52 -20.20 21.73
N GLU A 1083 2.01 -21.43 21.63
CA GLU A 1083 2.75 -22.64 21.99
C GLU A 1083 3.73 -23.08 20.88
N SER A 1084 3.26 -23.16 19.64
CA SER A 1084 3.99 -23.75 18.52
C SER A 1084 4.79 -22.73 17.70
N GLY A 1085 4.42 -21.45 17.74
CA GLY A 1085 4.96 -20.40 16.86
C GLY A 1085 4.45 -20.48 15.42
N ARG A 1086 3.50 -21.39 15.14
CA ARG A 1086 2.86 -21.50 13.82
C ARG A 1086 1.99 -20.30 13.53
N LEU A 1087 1.99 -19.88 12.28
CA LEU A 1087 1.10 -18.84 11.80
C LEU A 1087 -0.30 -19.40 11.61
N ARG A 1088 -1.31 -18.80 12.25
CA ARG A 1088 -2.71 -19.09 11.97
C ARG A 1088 -3.16 -18.34 10.71
N TRP A 1089 -2.84 -17.06 10.66
CA TRP A 1089 -2.98 -16.22 9.47
C TRP A 1089 -2.00 -15.05 9.54
N SER A 1090 -1.67 -14.49 8.38
CA SER A 1090 -0.98 -13.20 8.27
C SER A 1090 -1.71 -12.35 7.26
N ARG A 1091 -1.82 -11.06 7.57
CA ARG A 1091 -2.45 -10.08 6.70
C ARG A 1091 -1.46 -8.98 6.35
N LEU A 1092 -1.20 -8.82 5.06
CA LEU A 1092 -0.42 -7.71 4.55
C LEU A 1092 -1.22 -6.40 4.68
N MET A 1093 -0.64 -5.44 5.39
CA MET A 1093 -1.15 -4.10 5.59
C MET A 1093 0.02 -3.11 5.50
N PRO A 1094 0.40 -2.65 4.30
CA PRO A 1094 1.59 -1.82 4.08
C PRO A 1094 1.61 -0.56 4.93
N ASP A 1095 0.43 -0.03 5.23
CA ASP A 1095 0.22 1.23 5.95
C ASP A 1095 -0.24 1.02 7.40
N VAL A 1096 -0.02 -0.18 7.98
CA VAL A 1096 -0.35 -0.44 9.39
C VAL A 1096 0.43 0.48 10.33
N GLU A 1097 -0.25 1.09 11.30
CA GLU A 1097 0.35 1.96 12.31
C GLU A 1097 0.37 1.30 13.70
N ARG A 1098 -0.76 0.75 14.16
CA ARG A 1098 -0.86 0.08 15.48
C ARG A 1098 -2.09 -0.82 15.61
N LEU A 1099 -2.15 -1.56 16.72
CA LEU A 1099 -3.34 -2.30 17.15
C LEU A 1099 -4.06 -1.46 18.22
N LEU A 1100 -5.40 -1.37 18.16
CA LEU A 1100 -6.19 -0.76 19.22
C LEU A 1100 -6.67 -1.79 20.26
N GLY A 1101 -7.01 -2.99 19.80
CA GLY A 1101 -7.42 -4.10 20.66
C GLY A 1101 -8.34 -5.08 19.95
N ALA A 1102 -9.01 -5.95 20.72
CA ALA A 1102 -10.02 -6.87 20.20
C ALA A 1102 -11.33 -6.81 20.99
N ALA A 1103 -12.46 -6.94 20.27
CA ALA A 1103 -13.81 -6.96 20.79
C ALA A 1103 -14.72 -7.83 19.89
N HIS A 1104 -15.63 -8.62 20.48
CA HIS A 1104 -16.61 -9.43 19.74
C HIS A 1104 -16.05 -10.31 18.60
N GLY A 1105 -14.86 -10.90 18.80
CA GLY A 1105 -14.20 -11.73 17.77
C GLY A 1105 -13.50 -10.92 16.66
N ARG A 1106 -13.42 -9.60 16.80
CA ARG A 1106 -12.78 -8.69 15.85
C ARG A 1106 -11.51 -8.12 16.44
N LEU A 1107 -10.47 -7.99 15.62
CA LEU A 1107 -9.26 -7.25 15.91
C LEU A 1107 -9.33 -5.89 15.20
N ILE A 1108 -9.17 -4.81 15.95
CA ILE A 1108 -9.20 -3.44 15.41
C ILE A 1108 -7.78 -2.95 15.17
N VAL A 1109 -7.48 -2.67 13.90
CA VAL A 1109 -6.18 -2.21 13.42
C VAL A 1109 -6.30 -0.78 12.94
N GLU A 1110 -5.34 0.06 13.32
CA GLU A 1110 -5.18 1.41 12.77
C GLU A 1110 -4.15 1.40 11.65
N SER A 1111 -4.51 2.00 10.51
CA SER A 1111 -3.65 2.20 9.34
C SER A 1111 -3.63 3.68 8.96
N ARG A 1112 -2.77 4.06 8.00
CA ARG A 1112 -2.74 5.43 7.45
C ARG A 1112 -4.11 5.89 6.96
N ASP A 1113 -4.96 5.01 6.46
CA ASP A 1113 -6.22 5.41 5.82
C ASP A 1113 -7.42 5.33 6.78
N GLY A 1114 -7.26 4.71 7.95
CA GLY A 1114 -8.25 4.75 9.03
C GLY A 1114 -8.21 3.54 9.95
N PHE A 1115 -9.39 3.01 10.28
CA PHE A 1115 -9.53 1.79 11.08
C PHE A 1115 -10.07 0.66 10.22
N GLU A 1116 -9.57 -0.53 10.48
CA GLU A 1116 -10.06 -1.76 9.87
C GLU A 1116 -10.32 -2.81 10.96
N ALA A 1117 -11.49 -3.44 10.90
CA ALA A 1117 -11.79 -4.62 11.70
C ALA A 1117 -11.45 -5.89 10.92
N LEU A 1118 -10.67 -6.75 11.57
CA LEU A 1118 -10.29 -8.05 11.07
C LEU A 1118 -11.00 -9.14 11.87
N ASP A 1119 -11.49 -10.18 11.22
CA ASP A 1119 -11.90 -11.41 11.90
C ASP A 1119 -10.69 -12.01 12.64
N LEU A 1120 -10.86 -12.35 13.91
CA LEU A 1120 -9.77 -12.87 14.72
C LEU A 1120 -9.37 -14.30 14.33
N GLY A 1121 -10.28 -15.06 13.71
CA GLY A 1121 -10.09 -16.44 13.30
C GLY A 1121 -9.26 -16.60 12.02
N ASP A 1122 -9.51 -15.78 11.00
CA ASP A 1122 -8.85 -15.88 9.69
C ASP A 1122 -8.16 -14.60 9.19
N GLY A 1123 -8.33 -13.45 9.86
CA GLY A 1123 -7.74 -12.18 9.47
C GLY A 1123 -8.46 -11.47 8.32
N GLY A 1124 -9.63 -11.96 7.90
CA GLY A 1124 -10.49 -11.37 6.86
C GLY A 1124 -11.00 -9.98 7.24
N SER A 1125 -11.23 -9.10 6.25
CA SER A 1125 -11.77 -7.76 6.51
C SER A 1125 -13.27 -7.86 6.78
N GLU A 1126 -13.73 -7.29 7.90
CA GLU A 1126 -15.17 -7.22 8.17
C GLU A 1126 -15.76 -5.83 7.89
N TRP A 1127 -15.05 -4.77 8.29
CA TRP A 1127 -15.43 -3.40 7.97
C TRP A 1127 -14.20 -2.48 7.95
N ARG A 1128 -14.34 -1.35 7.24
CA ARG A 1128 -13.36 -0.27 7.21
C ARG A 1128 -14.02 1.06 7.53
N TYR A 1129 -13.29 1.90 8.24
CA TYR A 1129 -13.66 3.28 8.48
C TYR A 1129 -12.51 4.17 8.07
N GLY A 1130 -12.73 5.11 7.14
CA GLY A 1130 -11.72 6.04 6.67
C GLY A 1130 -12.31 7.10 5.73
N ASN A 1131 -11.72 8.29 5.72
CA ASN A 1131 -12.01 9.35 4.76
C ASN A 1131 -10.79 9.56 3.86
N SER A 1132 -10.99 10.10 2.66
CA SER A 1132 -9.94 10.47 1.68
C SER A 1132 -8.90 11.49 2.16
N ASN A 1133 -8.93 11.93 3.43
CA ASN A 1133 -8.02 12.90 4.05
C ASN A 1133 -7.33 12.29 5.30
N SER A 1134 -6.52 11.25 5.07
CA SER A 1134 -5.75 10.50 6.07
C SER A 1134 -4.86 11.36 6.97
N ASP A 1135 -4.35 12.49 6.46
CA ASP A 1135 -3.46 13.43 7.17
C ASP A 1135 -4.08 14.18 8.36
N SER A 1136 -5.37 13.96 8.64
CA SER A 1136 -6.08 14.63 9.72
C SER A 1136 -6.08 13.86 11.04
N ARG A 1137 -5.76 12.55 11.09
CA ARG A 1137 -5.86 11.81 12.36
C ARG A 1137 -4.80 12.26 13.39
N LEU A 1138 -5.20 12.30 14.65
CA LEU A 1138 -4.36 12.64 15.78
C LEU A 1138 -4.07 11.37 16.60
N MET A 1139 -3.08 11.42 17.49
CA MET A 1139 -2.58 10.23 18.18
C MET A 1139 -3.61 9.60 19.14
N ALA A 1140 -4.53 10.40 19.70
CA ALA A 1140 -5.44 9.94 20.73
C ALA A 1140 -6.51 8.99 20.16
N ALA A 1141 -6.48 7.73 20.61
CA ALA A 1141 -7.52 6.74 20.38
C ALA A 1141 -7.64 5.80 21.59
N LEU A 1142 -8.85 5.35 21.87
CA LEU A 1142 -9.22 4.34 22.86
C LEU A 1142 -10.31 3.43 22.30
N MET A 1143 -10.45 2.26 22.89
CA MET A 1143 -11.48 1.31 22.53
C MET A 1143 -11.98 0.57 23.77
N ASP A 1144 -13.29 0.32 23.83
CA ASP A 1144 -13.91 -0.65 24.73
C ASP A 1144 -14.59 -1.78 23.94
N ASP A 1145 -15.51 -2.53 24.55
CA ASP A 1145 -16.22 -3.60 23.83
C ASP A 1145 -17.16 -3.07 22.74
N GLN A 1146 -17.73 -1.86 22.89
CA GLN A 1146 -18.81 -1.35 22.06
C GLN A 1146 -18.41 -0.18 21.16
N SER A 1147 -17.33 0.52 21.48
CA SER A 1147 -16.98 1.79 20.85
C SER A 1147 -15.48 2.04 20.73
N ILE A 1148 -15.12 2.68 19.62
CA ILE A 1148 -13.80 3.25 19.37
C ILE A 1148 -13.94 4.76 19.49
N LEU A 1149 -13.22 5.39 20.42
CA LEU A 1149 -13.12 6.83 20.53
C LEU A 1149 -11.76 7.26 19.97
N PHE A 1150 -11.75 8.08 18.93
CA PHE A 1150 -10.50 8.63 18.40
C PHE A 1150 -10.61 10.13 18.11
N SER A 1151 -9.46 10.76 17.88
CA SER A 1151 -9.35 12.18 17.61
C SER A 1151 -8.81 12.47 16.21
N ARG A 1152 -9.33 13.53 15.59
CA ARG A 1152 -8.83 14.06 14.33
C ARG A 1152 -8.78 15.58 14.34
N ARG A 1153 -8.03 16.13 13.40
CA ARG A 1153 -7.90 17.54 13.09
C ARG A 1153 -9.03 17.94 12.13
N ASN A 1154 -9.83 18.91 12.51
CA ASN A 1154 -10.83 19.51 11.64
C ASN A 1154 -10.28 20.82 11.06
N ASP A 1155 -9.81 20.76 9.81
CA ASP A 1155 -9.23 21.89 9.10
C ASP A 1155 -10.33 22.76 8.47
N LYS A 1156 -10.36 24.05 8.82
CA LYS A 1156 -11.23 25.03 8.15
C LYS A 1156 -10.65 25.33 6.75
N ALA A 1157 -11.51 25.47 5.74
CA ALA A 1157 -11.14 25.58 4.32
C ALA A 1157 -10.23 26.77 3.92
N ALA A 1158 -9.86 27.66 4.84
CA ALA A 1158 -9.03 28.83 4.56
C ALA A 1158 -7.53 28.56 4.85
N PRO A 1159 -6.60 29.04 4.01
CA PRO A 1159 -5.15 28.89 4.26
C PRO A 1159 -4.76 29.52 5.60
N ARG A 1160 -4.01 28.77 6.44
CA ARG A 1160 -3.61 29.16 7.81
C ARG A 1160 -4.75 29.29 8.83
N ALA A 1161 -5.94 28.78 8.54
CA ALA A 1161 -6.97 28.71 9.56
C ALA A 1161 -6.52 27.78 10.70
N LYS A 1162 -6.89 28.13 11.93
CA LYS A 1162 -6.73 27.23 13.07
C LYS A 1162 -7.58 25.99 12.86
N ALA A 1163 -6.99 24.84 13.09
CA ALA A 1163 -7.70 23.59 13.15
C ALA A 1163 -8.27 23.37 14.56
N GLN A 1164 -9.33 22.58 14.65
CA GLN A 1164 -9.92 22.16 15.91
C GLN A 1164 -9.66 20.68 16.17
N VAL A 1165 -9.60 20.28 17.44
CA VAL A 1165 -9.68 18.85 17.79
C VAL A 1165 -11.13 18.39 17.67
N GLU A 1166 -11.35 17.31 16.93
CA GLU A 1166 -12.64 16.64 16.81
C GLU A 1166 -12.55 15.20 17.29
N LEU A 1167 -13.51 14.80 18.13
CA LEU A 1167 -13.65 13.46 18.67
C LEU A 1167 -14.73 12.71 17.92
N ILE A 1168 -14.48 11.44 17.61
CA ILE A 1168 -15.40 10.58 16.87
C ILE A 1168 -15.54 9.24 17.59
N TRP A 1169 -16.78 8.77 17.70
CA TRP A 1169 -17.16 7.47 18.24
C TRP A 1169 -17.62 6.56 17.10
N LEU A 1170 -16.99 5.40 16.99
CA LEU A 1170 -17.38 4.35 16.06
C LEU A 1170 -17.91 3.14 16.82
N ASP A 1171 -18.89 2.46 16.25
CA ASP A 1171 -19.30 1.14 16.73
C ASP A 1171 -18.24 0.08 16.40
N THR A 1172 -17.86 -0.75 17.37
CA THR A 1172 -16.83 -1.80 17.18
C THR A 1172 -17.27 -2.94 16.27
N VAL A 1173 -18.58 -3.16 16.09
CA VAL A 1173 -19.14 -4.27 15.31
C VAL A 1173 -19.38 -3.85 13.86
N SER A 1174 -19.90 -2.64 13.62
CA SER A 1174 -20.24 -2.17 12.27
C SER A 1174 -19.26 -1.14 11.68
N GLY A 1175 -18.42 -0.52 12.50
CA GLY A 1175 -17.58 0.60 12.09
C GLY A 1175 -18.35 1.91 11.84
N ALA A 1176 -19.67 1.92 12.06
CA ALA A 1176 -20.50 3.09 11.81
C ALA A 1176 -20.21 4.22 12.80
N GLU A 1177 -20.19 5.46 12.31
CA GLU A 1177 -20.09 6.64 13.16
C GLU A 1177 -21.35 6.77 14.03
N ARG A 1178 -21.16 6.66 15.34
CA ARG A 1178 -22.22 6.86 16.34
C ARG A 1178 -22.35 8.33 16.69
N LYS A 1179 -21.21 9.02 16.83
CA LYS A 1179 -21.17 10.41 17.28
C LYS A 1179 -19.90 11.13 16.86
N ARG A 1180 -20.02 12.45 16.77
CA ARG A 1180 -18.92 13.39 16.54
C ARG A 1180 -19.09 14.62 17.44
N LEU A 1181 -17.97 15.09 18.00
CA LEU A 1181 -17.93 16.25 18.89
C LEU A 1181 -16.68 17.08 18.65
N SER A 1182 -16.83 18.37 18.36
CA SER A 1182 -15.70 19.30 18.22
C SER A 1182 -15.35 19.96 19.57
N LEU A 1183 -14.08 20.00 19.92
CA LEU A 1183 -13.57 20.66 21.12
C LEU A 1183 -13.17 22.10 20.78
N GLU A 1184 -14.14 23.01 20.75
CA GLU A 1184 -13.96 24.41 20.30
C GLU A 1184 -12.92 25.19 21.11
N SER A 1185 -12.65 24.81 22.36
CA SER A 1185 -11.63 25.43 23.20
C SER A 1185 -10.19 25.09 22.80
N LEU A 1186 -9.99 24.12 21.90
CA LEU A 1186 -8.67 23.63 21.47
C LEU A 1186 -8.45 23.93 19.99
N GLU A 1187 -8.14 25.20 19.68
CA GLU A 1187 -7.85 25.65 18.30
C GLU A 1187 -6.39 26.07 18.08
N GLU A 1188 -5.66 25.36 17.20
CA GLU A 1188 -4.33 25.78 16.73
C GLU A 1188 -4.02 25.33 15.29
N THR A 1189 -3.03 25.97 14.67
CA THR A 1189 -2.61 25.69 13.29
C THR A 1189 -1.95 24.31 13.13
N GLU A 1190 -1.18 23.86 14.12
CA GLU A 1190 -0.41 22.62 14.06
C GLU A 1190 -0.60 21.77 15.33
N LEU A 1191 -1.84 21.70 15.81
CA LEU A 1191 -2.18 21.06 17.07
C LEU A 1191 -1.72 19.59 17.15
N ARG A 1192 -1.47 19.13 18.39
CA ARG A 1192 -1.18 17.75 18.76
C ARG A 1192 -2.06 17.35 19.93
N PHE A 1193 -2.52 16.10 19.93
CA PHE A 1193 -3.49 15.63 20.91
C PHE A 1193 -3.35 14.14 21.19
N GLY A 1194 -3.31 13.79 22.47
CA GLY A 1194 -3.13 12.43 22.99
C GLY A 1194 -1.81 12.24 23.75
N PRO A 1195 -1.59 11.07 24.39
CA PRO A 1195 -2.48 9.91 24.36
C PRO A 1195 -3.69 10.12 25.28
N PHE A 1196 -4.72 9.30 25.11
CA PHE A 1196 -5.85 9.25 26.04
C PHE A 1196 -5.55 8.30 27.21
N ILE A 1197 -5.97 8.69 28.41
CA ILE A 1197 -5.83 7.89 29.63
C ILE A 1197 -7.19 7.89 30.33
N PRO A 1198 -7.96 6.80 30.24
CA PRO A 1198 -9.30 6.75 30.80
C PRO A 1198 -9.24 6.56 32.33
N GLN A 1199 -10.10 7.26 33.07
CA GLN A 1199 -10.26 7.11 34.51
C GLN A 1199 -11.70 7.40 34.96
N ALA A 1200 -12.42 6.37 35.43
CA ALA A 1200 -13.83 6.46 35.84
C ALA A 1200 -14.70 7.21 34.81
N GLU A 1201 -15.23 8.39 35.13
CA GLU A 1201 -16.06 9.21 34.22
C GLU A 1201 -15.28 10.31 33.46
N LYS A 1202 -13.95 10.28 33.52
CA LYS A 1202 -13.07 11.29 32.92
C LYS A 1202 -12.06 10.66 31.97
N ILE A 1203 -11.58 11.47 31.02
CA ILE A 1203 -10.48 11.09 30.13
C ILE A 1203 -9.39 12.14 30.28
N TRP A 1204 -8.18 11.73 30.65
CA TRP A 1204 -7.01 12.60 30.60
C TRP A 1204 -6.41 12.56 29.19
N ALA A 1205 -5.94 13.71 28.72
CA ALA A 1205 -5.25 13.83 27.44
C ALA A 1205 -4.10 14.83 27.53
N PHE A 1206 -3.19 14.77 26.58
CA PHE A 1206 -2.14 15.78 26.43
C PHE A 1206 -2.36 16.61 25.17
N PHE A 1207 -2.15 17.92 25.27
CA PHE A 1207 -2.31 18.85 24.16
C PHE A 1207 -1.01 19.60 23.88
N GLY A 1208 -0.71 19.83 22.60
CA GLY A 1208 0.46 20.57 22.13
C GLY A 1208 0.09 21.58 21.05
N HIS A 1209 0.75 22.74 21.06
CA HIS A 1209 0.39 23.88 20.21
C HIS A 1209 1.09 23.88 18.84
N SER A 1210 2.16 23.10 18.65
CA SER A 1210 2.84 22.97 17.36
C SER A 1210 3.61 21.66 17.23
N HIS A 1211 4.03 21.32 15.99
CA HIS A 1211 4.91 20.16 15.74
C HIS A 1211 6.29 20.29 16.40
N ALA A 1212 6.72 21.52 16.69
CA ALA A 1212 8.01 21.83 17.28
C ALA A 1212 7.95 22.06 18.80
N ASP A 1213 6.76 22.01 19.41
CA ASP A 1213 6.57 22.17 20.85
C ASP A 1213 6.89 20.86 21.55
N PRO A 1214 7.96 20.81 22.36
CA PRO A 1214 8.33 19.60 23.09
C PRO A 1214 7.56 19.46 24.42
N THR A 1215 6.78 20.47 24.83
CA THR A 1215 5.97 20.47 26.07
C THR A 1215 4.52 20.07 25.80
N ARG A 1216 3.79 19.62 26.83
CA ARG A 1216 2.38 19.24 26.71
C ARG A 1216 1.56 19.76 27.87
N GLU A 1217 0.37 20.28 27.59
CA GLU A 1217 -0.63 20.58 28.61
C GLU A 1217 -1.37 19.30 28.99
N LEU A 1218 -1.55 19.07 30.30
CA LEU A 1218 -2.38 17.98 30.81
C LEU A 1218 -3.82 18.47 30.89
N LEU A 1219 -4.69 17.85 30.10
CA LEU A 1219 -6.11 18.15 30.00
C LEU A 1219 -6.94 17.08 30.70
N GLU A 1220 -7.96 17.54 31.42
CA GLU A 1220 -9.06 16.71 31.90
C GLU A 1220 -10.27 16.94 30.99
N LEU A 1221 -10.76 15.88 30.37
CA LEU A 1221 -12.04 15.84 29.67
C LEU A 1221 -13.07 15.21 30.61
N SER A 1222 -13.98 16.03 31.13
CA SER A 1222 -15.06 15.59 32.02
C SER A 1222 -16.41 15.76 31.33
N ARG A 1223 -17.33 14.84 31.62
CA ARG A 1223 -18.73 14.91 31.19
C ARG A 1223 -19.46 16.11 31.80
#